data_AF-A0A9X0I6H0-F1
#
_entry.id   AF-A0A9X0I6H0-F1
#
_cell.length_a   1.000
_cell.length_b   1.000
_cell.length_c   1.000
_cell.angle_alpha   90.00
_cell.angle_beta   90.00
_cell.angle_gamma   90.00
#
_symmetry.space_group_name_H-M   'P 1'
#
loop_
_entity.id
_entity.type
_entity.pdbx_description
1 polymer ?
#
loop_
_entity_poly.entity_id
_entity_poly.type
_entity_poly.pdbx_seq_one_letter_code
_entity_poly.pdbx_strand_id
1 'polypeptide(L)'
;MTLAIVLAAGSPAASLPAGDGTALVDRLAAQWRAAGVTDVRFAADLDELADLVGGSTGPVVVSGADLVAHTAVLRHLVTSPVGPTVALVLTDPPAGGRTTVREERGQVVDAGPAHRLDGEATGIFGGAVRVGRDDLPALVAAARAAATGRLADVAAGHGDGGPRVEPPGPAVDQLFTGLTAQGVLVFAQRVRLLVAHRVDDESGLSEARAAVAEVDEDRAELRLSVKEKDDFFTTYFVSTWSPYVTKAAARLGLSPTGVTMLSVAFAVAAAALFASGGRLALVTGGVLLYLGFVLDCVDGQLARYTRNFSAWGGWLDTMADRAKEYVVYAGLGWGATAAGVRYGWALAIAAMTLQTVRHMTDAWYGVLHDEAARRPKAVGTGGGGIGDRLNAASTKVQADTGSLSYWLKRTVVFPIGERWALIAVAAALFNQRIALLAVLAWGVLALAYTGALRTLRARWMWVPVLDTLDATLHRDDGPLAARFPVARRPGPLVLALLAVLPTILVLLATWRYGEAYPRWTVLLALVGLLLAAGGAGAAHNGPLDWLVPAALRAAEYLFAIAVGVIGQAPAWLIFGYVFVLTLHHYDLVARLEKRQPAPPLHAATLGWEGRSVLLAVAAIAGIASIGLATLGIYLLVLFVASVVLAWFVRPARVPAGAGRSTTI
;
A
#
# COMPACT_ATOMS: atom_id res chain seq x y z
N MET A 1 -5.60 19.99 15.55
CA MET A 1 -4.67 20.30 16.64
C MET A 1 -4.25 18.99 17.28
N THR A 2 -2.95 18.81 17.48
CA THR A 2 -2.38 17.63 18.13
C THR A 2 -1.94 18.06 19.52
N LEU A 3 -2.43 17.39 20.55
CA LEU A 3 -2.04 17.61 21.94
C LEU A 3 -0.94 16.61 22.30
N ALA A 4 0.16 17.05 22.92
CA ALA A 4 1.08 16.15 23.61
C ALA A 4 0.88 16.28 25.13
N ILE A 5 0.86 15.14 25.81
CA ILE A 5 0.78 15.04 27.27
C ILE A 5 2.07 14.35 27.74
N VAL A 6 2.89 15.07 28.48
CA VAL A 6 4.13 14.54 29.07
C VAL A 6 3.83 14.09 30.49
N LEU A 7 3.97 12.79 30.76
CA LEU A 7 3.84 12.20 32.08
C LEU A 7 5.12 12.46 32.87
N ALA A 8 5.05 13.42 33.80
CA ALA A 8 6.15 13.75 34.72
C ALA A 8 6.06 12.97 36.04
N ALA A 9 4.91 12.33 36.30
CA ALA A 9 4.59 11.53 37.48
C ALA A 9 5.66 10.47 37.81
N GLY A 10 6.32 10.61 38.97
CA GLY A 10 7.17 9.55 39.52
C GLY A 10 8.43 9.19 38.71
N SER A 11 8.81 9.98 37.71
CA SER A 11 10.02 9.77 36.92
C SER A 11 11.18 10.60 37.48
N PRO A 12 12.24 9.98 38.04
CA PRO A 12 13.45 10.71 38.48
C PRO A 12 14.11 11.47 37.32
N ALA A 13 13.89 11.01 36.09
CA ALA A 13 14.45 11.60 34.89
C ALA A 13 13.90 13.00 34.58
N ALA A 14 12.69 13.33 35.05
CA ALA A 14 12.00 14.57 34.70
C ALA A 14 12.78 15.83 35.11
N SER A 15 13.46 15.79 36.27
CA SER A 15 14.24 16.90 36.84
C SER A 15 15.71 16.91 36.42
N LEU A 16 16.17 15.95 35.61
CA LEU A 16 17.56 15.90 35.19
C LEU A 16 17.95 17.12 34.34
N PRO A 17 19.17 17.67 34.48
CA PRO A 17 19.57 18.89 33.80
C PRO A 17 19.79 18.69 32.29
N ALA A 18 19.11 19.47 31.47
CA ALA A 18 19.10 19.46 30.00
C ALA A 18 20.44 19.88 29.33
N GLY A 19 21.41 20.34 30.13
CA GLY A 19 22.75 20.81 29.72
C GLY A 19 22.84 22.32 29.47
N ASP A 20 21.71 22.97 29.19
CA ASP A 20 21.52 24.42 29.06
C ASP A 20 20.93 25.07 30.32
N GLY A 21 20.78 24.28 31.39
CA GLY A 21 20.19 24.70 32.66
C GLY A 21 18.67 24.48 32.78
N THR A 22 17.99 24.01 31.72
CA THR A 22 16.57 23.61 31.79
C THR A 22 16.41 22.18 32.30
N ALA A 23 15.20 21.79 32.72
CA ALA A 23 14.89 20.39 33.05
C ALA A 23 14.69 19.58 31.76
N LEU A 24 15.01 18.28 31.80
CA LEU A 24 14.83 17.36 30.66
C LEU A 24 13.40 17.39 30.12
N VAL A 25 12.41 17.47 31.02
CA VAL A 25 10.98 17.52 30.69
C VAL A 25 10.62 18.77 29.87
N ASP A 26 11.23 19.93 30.16
CA ASP A 26 10.99 21.19 29.45
C ASP A 26 11.60 21.16 28.06
N ARG A 27 12.82 20.60 27.94
CA ARG A 27 13.47 20.35 26.65
C ARG A 27 12.61 19.43 25.78
N LEU A 28 12.11 18.33 26.33
CA LEU A 28 11.22 17.42 25.61
C LEU A 28 9.94 18.14 25.13
N ALA A 29 9.34 18.97 25.98
CA ALA A 29 8.19 19.79 25.59
C ALA A 29 8.50 20.77 24.45
N ALA A 30 9.68 21.39 24.46
CA ALA A 30 10.14 22.22 23.35
C ALA A 30 10.35 21.41 22.06
N GLN A 31 10.91 20.20 22.16
CA GLN A 31 11.07 19.31 21.00
C GLN A 31 9.72 18.84 20.44
N TRP A 32 8.71 18.56 21.27
CA TRP A 32 7.36 18.25 20.78
C TRP A 32 6.77 19.41 19.96
N ARG A 33 6.95 20.65 20.41
CA ARG A 33 6.53 21.83 19.63
C ARG A 33 7.29 21.91 18.30
N ALA A 34 8.60 21.71 18.30
CA ALA A 34 9.42 21.67 17.08
C ALA A 34 9.09 20.48 16.15
N ALA A 35 8.53 19.40 16.69
CA ALA A 35 8.01 18.26 15.95
C ALA A 35 6.62 18.50 15.33
N GLY A 36 6.00 19.66 15.58
CA GLY A 36 4.72 20.07 15.01
C GLY A 36 3.50 19.83 15.91
N VAL A 37 3.71 19.54 17.20
CA VAL A 37 2.62 19.48 18.19
C VAL A 37 2.13 20.89 18.51
N THR A 38 0.80 21.09 18.53
CA THR A 38 0.20 22.42 18.70
C THR A 38 0.06 22.85 20.16
N ASP A 39 -0.20 21.90 21.06
CA ASP A 39 -0.32 22.15 22.50
C ASP A 39 0.44 21.06 23.27
N VAL A 40 1.17 21.44 24.31
CA VAL A 40 1.94 20.51 25.16
C VAL A 40 1.55 20.75 26.60
N ARG A 41 1.04 19.70 27.26
CA ARG A 41 0.62 19.71 28.66
C ARG A 41 1.40 18.69 29.46
N PHE A 42 1.50 18.91 30.75
CA PHE A 42 2.06 17.96 31.69
C PHE A 42 0.92 17.32 32.48
N ALA A 43 1.06 16.04 32.80
CA ALA A 43 0.16 15.34 33.70
C ALA A 43 0.97 14.82 34.90
N ALA A 44 0.47 15.12 36.11
CA ALA A 44 1.04 14.72 37.38
C ALA A 44 0.73 13.26 37.74
N ASP A 45 -0.32 12.68 37.15
CA ASP A 45 -0.68 11.27 37.28
C ASP A 45 -1.51 10.76 36.08
N LEU A 46 -1.95 9.51 36.14
CA LEU A 46 -2.72 8.85 35.09
C LEU A 46 -4.20 9.27 35.08
N ASP A 47 -4.75 9.75 36.18
CA ASP A 47 -6.13 10.24 36.24
C ASP A 47 -6.24 11.62 35.56
N GLU A 48 -5.29 12.53 35.83
CA GLU A 48 -5.19 13.80 35.13
C GLU A 48 -4.96 13.59 33.62
N LEU A 49 -4.14 12.61 33.24
CA LEU A 49 -3.98 12.24 31.84
C LEU A 49 -5.32 11.79 31.23
N ALA A 50 -6.09 10.95 31.92
CA ALA A 50 -7.38 10.48 31.43
C ALA A 50 -8.36 11.63 31.19
N ASP A 51 -8.37 12.63 32.08
CA ASP A 51 -9.23 13.81 31.96
C ASP A 51 -8.80 14.73 30.80
N LEU A 52 -7.50 14.96 30.64
CA LEU A 52 -6.94 15.72 29.51
C LEU A 52 -7.24 15.05 28.16
N VAL A 53 -7.12 13.72 28.09
CA VAL A 53 -7.47 12.93 26.89
C VAL A 53 -8.97 13.01 26.61
N GLY A 54 -9.82 12.90 27.64
CA GLY A 54 -11.27 12.95 27.52
C GLY A 54 -11.79 14.27 26.94
N GLY A 55 -11.07 15.37 27.14
CA GLY A 55 -11.38 16.67 26.55
C GLY A 55 -10.83 16.90 25.13
N SER A 56 -10.05 15.97 24.57
CA SER A 56 -9.41 16.14 23.27
C SER A 56 -10.34 15.79 22.10
N THR A 57 -10.33 16.65 21.07
CA THR A 57 -11.06 16.42 19.80
C THR A 57 -10.17 15.92 18.66
N GLY A 58 -8.85 15.82 18.90
CA GLY A 58 -7.82 15.45 17.92
C GLY A 58 -6.88 14.35 18.45
N PRO A 59 -5.94 13.88 17.63
CA PRO A 59 -4.97 12.88 18.07
C PRO A 59 -4.15 13.41 19.25
N VAL A 60 -3.81 12.50 20.17
CA VAL A 60 -3.04 12.81 21.39
C VAL A 60 -1.72 12.05 21.36
N VAL A 61 -0.61 12.71 21.64
CA VAL A 61 0.67 12.08 21.92
C VAL A 61 0.84 11.97 23.43
N VAL A 62 1.21 10.80 23.92
CA VAL A 62 1.61 10.61 25.31
C VAL A 62 3.08 10.22 25.33
N SER A 63 3.87 10.85 26.17
CA SER A 63 5.27 10.47 26.39
C SER A 63 5.66 10.50 27.85
N GLY A 64 6.61 9.65 28.25
CA GLY A 64 7.33 9.79 29.51
C GLY A 64 8.31 10.95 29.46
N ALA A 65 8.68 11.48 30.62
CA ALA A 65 9.70 12.53 30.77
C ALA A 65 11.14 12.02 30.58
N ASP A 66 11.32 10.70 30.48
CA ASP A 66 12.59 9.98 30.41
C ASP A 66 13.10 9.75 28.99
N LEU A 67 12.45 10.32 27.97
CA LEU A 67 12.83 10.14 26.56
C LEU A 67 13.87 11.19 26.11
N VAL A 68 15.03 10.72 25.64
CA VAL A 68 16.05 11.53 24.99
C VAL A 68 16.16 11.09 23.53
N ALA A 69 15.81 11.97 22.58
CA ALA A 69 15.81 11.64 21.16
C ALA A 69 16.14 12.82 20.25
N HIS A 70 16.52 12.49 19.02
CA HIS A 70 16.48 13.44 17.91
C HIS A 70 15.07 14.01 17.71
N THR A 71 14.97 15.28 17.33
CA THR A 71 13.68 15.93 17.09
C THR A 71 12.97 15.29 15.90
N ALA A 72 13.73 14.80 14.91
CA ALA A 72 13.21 14.01 13.79
C ALA A 72 12.48 12.73 14.23
N VAL A 73 12.92 12.05 15.30
CA VAL A 73 12.22 10.86 15.83
C VAL A 73 10.83 11.21 16.35
N LEU A 74 10.72 12.30 17.10
CA LEU A 74 9.44 12.80 17.60
C LEU A 74 8.53 13.23 16.45
N ARG A 75 9.10 13.92 15.45
CA ARG A 75 8.38 14.31 14.22
C ARG A 75 7.88 13.09 13.46
N HIS A 76 8.67 12.02 13.35
CA HIS A 76 8.28 10.76 12.72
C HIS A 76 7.06 10.15 13.40
N LEU A 77 7.03 10.13 14.73
CA LEU A 77 5.89 9.62 15.52
C LEU A 77 4.62 10.46 15.27
N VAL A 78 4.72 11.79 15.37
CA VAL A 78 3.60 12.72 15.23
C VAL A 78 2.98 12.65 13.84
N THR A 79 3.82 12.60 12.81
CA THR A 79 3.40 12.69 11.39
C THR A 79 3.30 11.31 10.72
N SER A 80 3.33 10.23 11.49
CA SER A 80 3.37 8.88 10.95
C SER A 80 2.14 8.56 10.08
N PRO A 81 2.34 8.05 8.83
CA PRO A 81 1.25 7.69 7.93
C PRO A 81 0.74 6.24 8.10
N VAL A 82 1.41 5.40 8.91
CA VAL A 82 1.14 3.94 8.96
C VAL A 82 -0.11 3.54 9.74
N GLY A 83 -0.68 4.42 10.55
CA GLY A 83 -1.93 4.14 11.25
C GLY A 83 -2.32 5.23 12.23
N PRO A 84 -3.56 5.19 12.77
CA PRO A 84 -4.05 6.21 13.70
C PRO A 84 -3.24 6.19 15.00
N THR A 85 -2.95 5.00 15.54
CA THR A 85 -2.19 4.80 16.76
C THR A 85 -0.81 4.18 16.49
N VAL A 86 0.25 4.84 16.94
CA VAL A 86 1.64 4.52 16.62
C VAL A 86 2.50 4.68 17.87
N ALA A 87 3.27 3.65 18.22
CA ALA A 87 4.18 3.65 19.36
C ALA A 87 5.64 3.68 18.90
N LEU A 88 6.47 4.44 19.61
CA LEU A 88 7.91 4.39 19.44
C LEU A 88 8.43 3.05 19.97
N VAL A 89 9.25 2.34 19.18
CA VAL A 89 9.88 1.09 19.60
C VAL A 89 11.39 1.18 19.43
N LEU A 90 12.12 0.85 20.50
CA LEU A 90 13.58 0.88 20.57
C LEU A 90 14.13 -0.53 20.49
N THR A 91 15.38 -0.63 20.04
CA THR A 91 16.16 -1.88 19.99
C THR A 91 17.01 -2.09 21.24
N ASP A 92 16.87 -1.22 22.24
CA ASP A 92 17.56 -1.33 23.52
C ASP A 92 17.21 -2.68 24.20
N PRO A 93 18.14 -3.27 24.97
CA PRO A 93 17.89 -4.54 25.62
C PRO A 93 16.73 -4.43 26.63
N PRO A 94 15.95 -5.50 26.84
CA PRO A 94 14.94 -5.53 27.89
C PRO A 94 15.54 -5.14 29.25
N ALA A 95 14.95 -4.12 29.88
CA ALA A 95 15.32 -3.66 31.21
C ALA A 95 14.12 -3.81 32.16
N GLY A 96 14.38 -4.04 33.45
CA GLY A 96 13.34 -4.20 34.46
C GLY A 96 12.38 -3.00 34.47
N GLY A 97 11.07 -3.27 34.47
CA GLY A 97 10.03 -2.23 34.45
C GLY A 97 9.71 -1.62 33.09
N ARG A 98 10.48 -1.90 32.02
CA ARG A 98 10.15 -1.45 30.65
C ARG A 98 9.25 -2.46 29.95
N THR A 99 8.23 -1.99 29.24
CA THR A 99 7.38 -2.88 28.44
C THR A 99 8.15 -3.40 27.22
N THR A 100 8.31 -4.72 27.15
CA THR A 100 8.82 -5.39 25.94
C THR A 100 7.71 -5.57 24.91
N VAL A 101 8.06 -5.54 23.63
CA VAL A 101 7.09 -5.66 22.53
C VAL A 101 7.48 -6.74 21.54
N ARG A 102 6.47 -7.44 21.03
CA ARG A 102 6.58 -8.34 19.89
C ARG A 102 5.87 -7.73 18.70
N GLU A 103 6.61 -7.58 17.61
CA GLU A 103 6.13 -7.00 16.36
C GLU A 103 5.95 -8.06 15.28
N GLU A 104 4.86 -7.96 14.53
CA GLU A 104 4.71 -8.64 13.24
C GLU A 104 4.32 -7.59 12.17
N ARG A 105 5.11 -7.50 11.09
CA ARG A 105 4.89 -6.53 9.98
C ARG A 105 4.74 -5.06 10.42
N GLY A 106 5.44 -4.67 11.48
CA GLY A 106 5.38 -3.29 12.02
C GLY A 106 4.11 -3.00 12.83
N GLN A 107 3.36 -4.02 13.22
CA GLN A 107 2.28 -3.92 14.21
C GLN A 107 2.74 -4.57 15.51
N VAL A 108 2.41 -3.96 16.65
CA VAL A 108 2.61 -4.54 17.96
C VAL A 108 1.51 -5.58 18.18
N VAL A 109 1.88 -6.86 18.14
CA VAL A 109 0.96 -7.98 18.31
C VAL A 109 0.88 -8.47 19.75
N ASP A 110 1.90 -8.16 20.56
CA ASP A 110 1.93 -8.45 21.98
C ASP A 110 2.85 -7.44 22.70
N ALA A 111 2.50 -7.06 23.91
CA ALA A 111 3.25 -6.11 24.73
C ALA A 111 3.05 -6.41 26.22
N GLY A 112 4.16 -6.47 26.96
CA GLY A 112 4.14 -6.74 28.40
C GLY A 112 5.53 -7.00 28.96
N PRO A 113 5.63 -7.58 30.16
CA PRO A 113 6.89 -8.09 30.70
C PRO A 113 7.46 -9.20 29.82
N ALA A 114 8.79 -9.26 29.69
CA ALA A 114 9.46 -10.21 28.79
C ALA A 114 9.04 -11.68 28.99
N HIS A 115 8.79 -12.08 30.23
CA HIS A 115 8.40 -13.45 30.59
C HIS A 115 6.94 -13.81 30.26
N ARG A 116 6.11 -12.84 29.84
CA ARG A 116 4.70 -13.04 29.48
C ARG A 116 4.40 -12.89 28.00
N LEU A 117 5.41 -12.53 27.20
CA LEU A 117 5.24 -12.43 25.75
C LEU A 117 5.04 -13.81 25.13
N ASP A 118 4.13 -13.90 24.17
CA ASP A 118 3.94 -15.06 23.31
C ASP A 118 5.04 -15.10 22.22
N GLY A 119 6.26 -15.45 22.60
CA GLY A 119 7.43 -15.56 21.72
C GLY A 119 8.57 -14.59 22.06
N GLU A 120 9.55 -14.49 21.17
CA GLU A 120 10.72 -13.63 21.38
C GLU A 120 10.37 -12.14 21.26
N ALA A 121 10.86 -11.35 22.21
CA ALA A 121 10.76 -9.89 22.16
C ALA A 121 11.52 -9.34 20.96
N THR A 122 10.89 -8.41 20.25
CA THR A 122 11.47 -7.75 19.06
C THR A 122 12.02 -6.36 19.35
N GLY A 123 11.72 -5.82 20.53
CA GLY A 123 12.15 -4.50 21.01
C GLY A 123 11.49 -4.12 22.33
N ILE A 124 11.67 -2.87 22.74
CA ILE A 124 11.04 -2.30 23.93
C ILE A 124 10.23 -1.05 23.57
N PHE A 125 9.19 -0.76 24.35
CA PHE A 125 8.44 0.48 24.23
C PHE A 125 9.33 1.69 24.52
N GLY A 126 9.42 2.58 23.54
CA GLY A 126 10.30 3.76 23.55
C GLY A 126 9.81 4.93 24.38
N GLY A 127 8.76 4.75 25.17
CA GLY A 127 8.27 5.80 26.09
C GLY A 127 7.43 6.88 25.43
N ALA A 128 7.02 6.72 24.16
CA ALA A 128 6.10 7.64 23.49
C ALA A 128 5.14 6.91 22.55
N VAL A 129 3.87 7.33 22.56
CA VAL A 129 2.81 6.80 21.68
C VAL A 129 1.93 7.95 21.19
N ARG A 130 1.65 7.99 19.89
CA ARG A 130 0.58 8.80 19.32
C ARG A 130 -0.67 7.95 19.24
N VAL A 131 -1.77 8.41 19.80
CA VAL A 131 -3.08 7.74 19.78
C VAL A 131 -4.03 8.51 18.87
N GLY A 132 -4.67 7.79 17.95
CA GLY A 132 -5.65 8.35 17.04
C GLY A 132 -6.96 8.71 17.75
N ARG A 133 -7.74 9.60 17.14
CA ARG A 133 -9.01 10.08 17.71
C ARG A 133 -9.96 8.95 18.12
N ASP A 134 -10.08 7.94 17.28
CA ASP A 134 -11.04 6.84 17.48
C ASP A 134 -10.60 5.89 18.60
N ASP A 135 -9.31 5.90 18.94
CA ASP A 135 -8.70 5.06 19.98
C ASP A 135 -8.58 5.80 21.34
N LEU A 136 -8.95 7.09 21.41
CA LEU A 136 -8.88 7.86 22.66
C LEU A 136 -9.73 7.27 23.80
N PRO A 137 -10.95 6.73 23.57
CA PRO A 137 -11.71 6.09 24.65
C PRO A 137 -10.97 4.88 25.25
N ALA A 138 -10.26 4.10 24.42
CA ALA A 138 -9.44 2.99 24.88
C ALA A 138 -8.23 3.47 25.69
N LEU A 139 -7.62 4.59 25.30
CA LEU A 139 -6.55 5.24 26.07
C LEU A 139 -7.03 5.72 27.46
N VAL A 140 -8.21 6.33 27.53
CA VAL A 140 -8.83 6.74 28.81
C VAL A 140 -9.11 5.53 29.70
N ALA A 141 -9.64 4.45 29.12
CA ALA A 141 -9.89 3.20 29.85
C ALA A 141 -8.59 2.58 30.38
N ALA A 142 -7.53 2.56 29.55
CA ALA A 142 -6.20 2.08 29.94
C ALA A 142 -5.60 2.92 31.07
N ALA A 143 -5.70 4.26 30.99
CA ALA A 143 -5.19 5.18 32.01
C ALA A 143 -5.86 4.95 33.37
N ARG A 144 -7.20 4.87 33.40
CA ARG A 144 -7.97 4.64 34.63
C ARG A 144 -7.72 3.23 35.21
N ALA A 145 -7.55 2.23 34.36
CA ALA A 145 -7.21 0.87 34.79
C ALA A 145 -5.80 0.80 35.41
N ALA A 146 -4.84 1.51 34.83
CA ALA A 146 -3.49 1.65 35.35
C ALA A 146 -3.45 2.42 36.68
N ALA A 147 -4.17 3.54 36.79
CA ALA A 147 -4.26 4.35 38.01
C ALA A 147 -4.79 3.57 39.22
N THR A 148 -5.73 2.64 38.99
CA THR A 148 -6.35 1.81 40.04
C THR A 148 -5.60 0.52 40.35
N GLY A 149 -4.46 0.25 39.69
CA GLY A 149 -3.67 -0.97 39.87
C GLY A 149 -4.29 -2.25 39.27
N ARG A 150 -5.48 -2.17 38.66
CA ARG A 150 -6.23 -3.34 38.15
C ARG A 150 -5.56 -4.07 36.98
N LEU A 151 -4.62 -3.42 36.28
CA LEU A 151 -3.82 -4.08 35.25
C LEU A 151 -2.91 -5.19 35.84
N ALA A 152 -2.52 -5.07 37.11
CA ALA A 152 -1.76 -6.12 37.81
C ALA A 152 -2.62 -7.37 38.07
N ASP A 153 -3.92 -7.19 38.35
CA ASP A 153 -4.86 -8.27 38.67
C ASP A 153 -5.33 -9.06 37.43
N VAL A 154 -5.56 -8.38 36.30
CA VAL A 154 -5.93 -9.05 35.03
C VAL A 154 -4.77 -9.89 34.49
N ALA A 155 -3.53 -9.48 34.75
CA ALA A 155 -2.34 -10.22 34.36
C ALA A 155 -1.96 -11.35 35.35
N ALA A 156 -2.67 -11.48 36.48
CA ALA A 156 -2.48 -12.51 37.50
C ALA A 156 -3.48 -13.68 37.40
N GLY A 157 -4.24 -13.78 36.30
CA GLY A 157 -5.14 -14.89 36.06
C GLY A 157 -4.41 -16.18 35.69
N HIS A 158 -4.01 -16.96 36.70
CA HIS A 158 -4.07 -18.43 36.89
C HIS A 158 -3.18 -18.75 38.12
N GLY A 159 -3.78 -19.29 39.19
CA GLY A 159 -3.12 -19.46 40.47
C GLY A 159 -1.96 -20.45 40.44
N ASP A 160 -0.83 -20.09 41.06
CA ASP A 160 -0.23 -20.74 42.23
C ASP A 160 0.92 -19.84 42.74
N GLY A 161 1.31 -19.97 44.01
CA GLY A 161 2.09 -18.98 44.77
C GLY A 161 3.57 -18.77 44.37
N GLY A 162 3.91 -17.49 44.12
CA GLY A 162 5.20 -16.81 44.39
C GLY A 162 6.33 -16.91 43.33
N PRO A 163 7.35 -16.01 43.31
CA PRO A 163 7.61 -14.84 44.17
C PRO A 163 7.76 -13.47 43.44
N ARG A 164 7.64 -12.39 44.24
CA ARG A 164 7.96 -10.96 43.97
C ARG A 164 7.08 -10.23 42.94
N VAL A 165 6.17 -9.40 43.46
CA VAL A 165 5.58 -8.27 42.74
C VAL A 165 6.74 -7.35 42.34
N GLU A 166 7.12 -7.36 41.07
CA GLU A 166 8.06 -6.36 40.53
C GLU A 166 7.51 -4.96 40.84
N PRO A 167 8.37 -3.99 41.24
CA PRO A 167 7.93 -2.63 41.43
C PRO A 167 7.26 -2.14 40.14
N PRO A 168 6.13 -1.41 40.23
CA PRO A 168 5.41 -0.94 39.07
C PRO A 168 6.38 -0.15 38.17
N GLY A 169 6.52 -0.59 36.92
CA GLY A 169 7.31 0.14 35.91
C GLY A 169 6.77 1.56 35.68
N PRO A 170 7.45 2.39 34.88
CA PRO A 170 7.03 3.77 34.66
C PRO A 170 5.56 3.86 34.21
N ALA A 171 4.85 4.91 34.63
CA ALA A 171 3.41 5.05 34.37
C ALA A 171 3.06 4.96 32.87
N VAL A 172 3.94 5.45 32.00
CA VAL A 172 3.77 5.40 30.53
C VAL A 172 3.82 3.96 29.98
N ASP A 173 4.58 3.06 30.59
CA ASP A 173 4.69 1.65 30.20
C ASP A 173 3.43 0.87 30.62
N GLN A 174 2.91 1.15 31.81
CA GLN A 174 1.65 0.59 32.29
C GLN A 174 0.47 1.01 31.40
N LEU A 175 0.42 2.31 31.06
CA LEU A 175 -0.56 2.86 30.14
C LEU A 175 -0.49 2.19 28.77
N PHE A 176 0.72 2.01 28.23
CA PHE A 176 0.92 1.38 26.93
C PHE A 176 0.48 -0.09 26.92
N THR A 177 0.85 -0.85 27.95
CA THR A 177 0.42 -2.25 28.13
C THR A 177 -1.11 -2.35 28.27
N GLY A 178 -1.72 -1.43 29.01
CA GLY A 178 -3.18 -1.34 29.14
C GLY A 178 -3.86 -1.01 27.81
N LEU A 179 -3.28 -0.12 27.01
CA LEU A 179 -3.81 0.26 25.70
C LEU A 179 -3.80 -0.92 24.71
N THR A 180 -2.71 -1.68 24.64
CA THR A 180 -2.62 -2.88 23.79
C THR A 180 -3.60 -3.96 24.24
N ALA A 181 -3.84 -4.10 25.54
CA ALA A 181 -4.81 -5.04 26.10
C ALA A 181 -6.28 -4.70 25.74
N GLN A 182 -6.59 -3.45 25.36
CA GLN A 182 -7.91 -3.06 24.84
C GLN A 182 -8.13 -3.51 23.38
N GLY A 183 -7.18 -4.20 22.76
CA GLY A 183 -7.27 -4.63 21.37
C GLY A 183 -7.07 -3.50 20.35
N VAL A 184 -6.49 -2.37 20.77
CA VAL A 184 -6.16 -1.26 19.87
C VAL A 184 -5.05 -1.68 18.91
N LEU A 185 -5.25 -1.40 17.62
CA LEU A 185 -4.25 -1.68 16.60
C LEU A 185 -3.10 -0.66 16.68
N VAL A 186 -2.00 -1.05 17.33
CA VAL A 186 -0.81 -0.20 17.50
C VAL A 186 0.24 -0.53 16.44
N PHE A 187 0.68 0.48 15.69
CA PHE A 187 1.81 0.36 14.77
C PHE A 187 3.13 0.73 15.46
N ALA A 188 4.19 -0.02 15.19
CA ALA A 188 5.53 0.25 15.71
C ALA A 188 6.30 1.22 14.79
N GLN A 189 6.77 2.33 15.36
CA GLN A 189 7.72 3.23 14.74
C GLN A 189 9.11 2.92 15.29
N ARG A 190 9.90 2.17 14.51
CA ARG A 190 11.29 1.88 14.87
C ARG A 190 12.20 3.09 14.61
N VAL A 191 13.19 3.23 15.48
CA VAL A 191 14.27 4.22 15.33
C VAL A 191 15.40 3.57 14.54
N ARG A 192 15.80 4.22 13.44
CA ARG A 192 16.86 3.75 12.54
C ARG A 192 17.67 4.95 12.10
N LEU A 193 19.00 4.82 12.04
CA LEU A 193 19.95 5.88 11.66
C LEU A 193 19.92 7.16 12.51
N LEU A 194 18.85 7.38 13.27
CA LEU A 194 18.68 8.38 14.31
C LEU A 194 18.83 7.71 15.69
N VAL A 195 18.85 8.52 16.73
CA VAL A 195 19.03 8.08 18.12
C VAL A 195 17.82 8.45 18.97
N ALA A 196 17.39 7.49 19.78
CA ALA A 196 16.43 7.68 20.87
C ALA A 196 16.70 6.65 21.96
N HIS A 197 16.74 7.10 23.21
CA HIS A 197 16.94 6.27 24.40
C HIS A 197 16.02 6.72 25.52
N ARG A 198 15.72 5.79 26.42
CA ARG A 198 15.09 6.12 27.71
C ARG A 198 16.15 6.15 28.79
N VAL A 199 16.12 7.19 29.63
CA VAL A 199 17.16 7.45 30.63
C VAL A 199 16.57 7.47 32.04
N ASP A 200 17.29 6.92 33.00
CA ASP A 200 16.84 6.87 34.40
C ASP A 200 17.68 7.77 35.32
N ASP A 201 18.94 8.06 34.94
CA ASP A 201 19.91 8.82 35.73
C ASP A 201 20.76 9.78 34.87
N GLU A 202 21.62 10.57 35.53
CA GLU A 202 22.51 11.53 34.88
C GLU A 202 23.55 10.87 33.96
N SER A 203 23.99 9.65 34.29
CA SER A 203 24.97 8.92 33.48
C SER A 203 24.36 8.53 32.14
N GLY A 204 23.19 7.90 32.16
CA GLY A 204 22.44 7.53 30.96
C GLY A 204 22.03 8.75 30.14
N LEU A 205 21.73 9.88 30.78
CA LEU A 205 21.47 11.14 30.08
C LEU A 205 22.69 11.67 29.32
N SER A 206 23.88 11.61 29.93
CA SER A 206 25.13 12.01 29.29
C SER A 206 25.45 11.11 28.09
N GLU A 207 25.31 9.80 28.25
CA GLU A 207 25.52 8.81 27.18
C GLU A 207 24.53 9.02 26.02
N ALA A 208 23.23 9.14 26.31
CA ALA A 208 22.21 9.37 25.30
C ALA A 208 22.44 10.68 24.51
N ARG A 209 22.93 11.74 25.18
CA ARG A 209 23.30 13.00 24.51
C ARG A 209 24.51 12.86 23.60
N ALA A 210 25.54 12.17 24.06
CA ALA A 210 26.72 11.91 23.24
C ALA A 210 26.32 11.15 21.97
N ALA A 211 25.47 10.12 22.12
CA ALA A 211 24.93 9.37 20.99
C ALA A 211 24.11 10.24 20.03
N VAL A 212 23.26 11.13 20.56
CA VAL A 212 22.50 12.09 19.71
C VAL A 212 23.45 13.04 18.96
N ALA A 213 24.48 13.56 19.61
CA ALA A 213 25.43 14.51 19.00
C ALA A 213 26.34 13.88 17.92
N GLU A 214 26.58 12.57 17.98
CA GLU A 214 27.41 11.85 17.00
C GLU A 214 26.73 11.73 15.62
N VAL A 215 25.40 11.79 15.59
CA VAL A 215 24.61 11.58 14.37
C VAL A 215 24.16 12.90 13.75
N ASP A 216 24.49 13.10 12.48
CA ASP A 216 23.92 14.19 11.67
C ASP A 216 22.46 13.87 11.32
N GLU A 217 21.53 14.57 11.98
CA GLU A 217 20.08 14.40 11.82
C GLU A 217 19.63 14.54 10.36
N ASP A 218 20.10 15.56 9.63
CA ASP A 218 19.68 15.85 8.25
C ASP A 218 20.17 14.76 7.28
N ARG A 219 21.42 14.32 7.45
CA ARG A 219 21.98 13.23 6.65
C ARG A 219 21.28 11.91 6.94
N ALA A 220 20.90 11.66 8.20
CA ALA A 220 20.12 10.49 8.59
C ALA A 220 18.71 10.54 8.00
N GLU A 221 17.99 11.66 8.09
CA GLU A 221 16.66 11.85 7.48
C GLU A 221 16.69 11.63 5.97
N LEU A 222 17.72 12.13 5.28
CA LEU A 222 17.85 11.96 3.84
C LEU A 222 18.06 10.47 3.45
N ARG A 223 18.84 9.72 4.24
CA ARG A 223 18.99 8.26 4.05
C ARG A 223 17.72 7.49 4.39
N LEU A 224 16.99 7.91 5.42
CA LEU A 224 15.70 7.32 5.81
C LEU A 224 14.59 7.59 4.78
N SER A 225 14.73 8.64 3.98
CA SER A 225 13.79 8.95 2.91
C SER A 225 13.81 7.89 1.79
N VAL A 226 14.90 7.15 1.63
CA VAL A 226 15.02 6.03 0.70
C VAL A 226 14.36 4.79 1.31
N LYS A 227 13.58 4.06 0.51
CA LYS A 227 12.94 2.82 0.97
C LYS A 227 14.03 1.80 1.31
N GLU A 228 13.91 1.18 2.48
CA GLU A 228 14.88 0.19 2.97
C GLU A 228 15.04 -1.01 2.05
N LYS A 229 13.92 -1.48 1.49
CA LYS A 229 13.85 -2.68 0.66
C LYS A 229 13.45 -2.27 -0.75
N ASP A 230 14.32 -1.54 -1.44
CA ASP A 230 14.18 -1.27 -2.87
C ASP A 230 14.59 -2.47 -3.73
N ASP A 231 14.10 -2.49 -4.97
CA ASP A 231 14.45 -3.52 -5.95
C ASP A 231 15.87 -3.31 -6.51
N PHE A 232 16.38 -4.28 -7.25
CA PHE A 232 17.77 -4.31 -7.68
C PHE A 232 18.13 -3.04 -8.45
N PHE A 233 17.33 -2.70 -9.46
CA PHE A 233 17.61 -1.55 -10.31
C PHE A 233 17.53 -0.25 -9.51
N THR A 234 16.48 -0.07 -8.71
CA THR A 234 16.32 1.12 -7.87
C THR A 234 17.47 1.27 -6.88
N THR A 235 17.87 0.19 -6.21
CA THR A 235 18.93 0.21 -5.19
C THR A 235 20.26 0.70 -5.76
N TYR A 236 20.71 0.16 -6.89
CA TYR A 236 22.06 0.44 -7.41
C TYR A 236 22.10 1.61 -8.38
N PHE A 237 21.05 1.84 -9.17
CA PHE A 237 21.05 2.84 -10.24
C PHE A 237 20.24 4.10 -9.92
N VAL A 238 19.48 4.13 -8.82
CA VAL A 238 18.66 5.30 -8.45
C VAL A 238 18.95 5.76 -7.02
N SER A 239 18.85 4.88 -6.04
CA SER A 239 18.99 5.20 -4.61
C SER A 239 20.40 5.64 -4.21
N THR A 240 21.40 5.40 -5.06
CA THR A 240 22.79 5.87 -4.86
C THR A 240 22.95 7.38 -5.01
N TRP A 241 22.06 8.06 -5.76
CA TRP A 241 22.18 9.50 -6.03
C TRP A 241 20.86 10.29 -5.95
N SER A 242 19.71 9.63 -6.00
CA SER A 242 18.39 10.29 -5.80
C SER A 242 18.27 11.07 -4.49
N PRO A 243 18.92 10.72 -3.36
CA PRO A 243 18.94 11.58 -2.16
C PRO A 243 19.44 13.00 -2.43
N TYR A 244 20.43 13.17 -3.30
CA TYR A 244 20.93 14.51 -3.65
C TYR A 244 19.89 15.30 -4.43
N VAL A 245 19.14 14.64 -5.31
CA VAL A 245 18.03 15.24 -6.06
C VAL A 245 16.89 15.60 -5.11
N THR A 246 16.57 14.73 -4.15
CA THR A 246 15.57 14.99 -3.10
C THR A 246 15.96 16.23 -2.29
N LYS A 247 17.21 16.35 -1.87
CA LYS A 247 17.71 17.53 -1.14
C LYS A 247 17.63 18.80 -2.00
N ALA A 248 17.98 18.71 -3.28
CA ALA A 248 17.85 19.83 -4.22
C ALA A 248 16.38 20.25 -4.42
N ALA A 249 15.47 19.29 -4.61
CA ALA A 249 14.03 19.53 -4.75
C ALA A 249 13.43 20.19 -3.51
N ALA A 250 13.82 19.73 -2.31
CA ALA A 250 13.42 20.34 -1.05
C ALA A 250 13.90 21.79 -0.92
N ARG A 251 15.16 22.08 -1.32
CA ARG A 251 15.72 23.45 -1.33
C ARG A 251 15.03 24.37 -2.33
N LEU A 252 14.56 23.82 -3.45
CA LEU A 252 13.79 24.56 -4.46
C LEU A 252 12.31 24.75 -4.07
N GLY A 253 11.87 24.18 -2.94
CA GLY A 253 10.48 24.29 -2.47
C GLY A 253 9.49 23.52 -3.35
N LEU A 254 9.95 22.50 -4.09
CA LEU A 254 9.05 21.66 -4.88
C LEU A 254 8.17 20.82 -3.95
N SER A 255 6.90 20.65 -4.32
CA SER A 255 6.01 19.73 -3.63
C SER A 255 6.19 18.30 -4.17
N PRO A 256 5.93 17.24 -3.36
CA PRO A 256 5.96 15.86 -3.84
C PRO A 256 5.10 15.66 -5.09
N THR A 257 3.86 16.18 -5.07
CA THR A 257 2.96 16.15 -6.23
C THR A 257 3.52 16.88 -7.45
N GLY A 258 4.23 18.00 -7.27
CA GLY A 258 4.90 18.69 -8.37
C GLY A 258 5.99 17.84 -9.03
N VAL A 259 6.76 17.10 -8.22
CA VAL A 259 7.76 16.15 -8.72
C VAL A 259 7.10 14.97 -9.43
N THR A 260 5.98 14.44 -8.91
CA THR A 260 5.17 13.41 -9.61
C THR A 260 4.71 13.91 -10.98
N MET A 261 4.25 15.16 -11.09
CA MET A 261 3.83 15.71 -12.38
C MET A 261 5.00 15.87 -13.36
N LEU A 262 6.20 16.19 -12.87
CA LEU A 262 7.41 16.21 -13.70
C LEU A 262 7.76 14.80 -14.20
N SER A 263 7.64 13.77 -13.34
CA SER A 263 7.86 12.38 -13.75
C SER A 263 6.89 11.93 -14.83
N VAL A 264 5.62 12.33 -14.74
CA VAL A 264 4.59 12.11 -15.78
C VAL A 264 4.97 12.79 -17.09
N ALA A 265 5.42 14.06 -17.05
CA ALA A 265 5.84 14.77 -18.25
C ALA A 265 7.01 14.08 -18.97
N PHE A 266 7.98 13.56 -18.22
CA PHE A 266 9.11 12.79 -18.76
C PHE A 266 8.64 11.49 -19.43
N ALA A 267 7.70 10.76 -18.82
CA ALA A 267 7.15 9.54 -19.40
C ALA A 267 6.36 9.81 -20.70
N VAL A 268 5.58 10.90 -20.74
CA VAL A 268 4.86 11.32 -21.96
C VAL A 268 5.84 11.70 -23.07
N ALA A 269 6.89 12.46 -22.75
CA ALA A 269 7.94 12.81 -23.70
C ALA A 269 8.68 11.57 -24.22
N ALA A 270 9.01 10.62 -23.35
CA ALA A 270 9.60 9.35 -23.73
C ALA A 270 8.69 8.55 -24.67
N ALA A 271 7.39 8.47 -24.36
CA ALA A 271 6.41 7.80 -25.22
C ALA A 271 6.31 8.44 -26.60
N ALA A 272 6.32 9.78 -26.69
CA ALA A 272 6.32 10.50 -27.97
C ALA A 272 7.57 10.21 -28.81
N LEU A 273 8.75 10.12 -28.18
CA LEU A 273 10.00 9.75 -28.85
C LEU A 273 10.02 8.28 -29.28
N PHE A 274 9.45 7.38 -28.48
CA PHE A 274 9.27 5.98 -28.89
C PHE A 274 8.30 5.85 -30.07
N ALA A 275 7.27 6.69 -30.12
CA ALA A 275 6.31 6.75 -31.20
C ALA A 275 6.90 7.31 -32.50
N SER A 276 7.78 8.32 -32.44
CA SER A 276 8.43 8.88 -33.62
C SER A 276 9.39 7.89 -34.30
N GLY A 277 10.03 7.02 -33.50
CA GLY A 277 11.00 6.04 -34.00
C GLY A 277 12.32 6.66 -34.44
N GLY A 278 13.23 5.82 -34.96
CA GLY A 278 14.61 6.19 -35.25
C GLY A 278 15.53 6.07 -34.02
N ARG A 279 16.80 5.71 -34.24
CA ARG A 279 17.71 5.31 -33.14
C ARG A 279 17.91 6.41 -32.10
N LEU A 280 18.11 7.66 -32.54
CA LEU A 280 18.31 8.79 -31.63
C LEU A 280 17.08 8.99 -30.73
N ALA A 281 15.88 9.00 -31.30
CA ALA A 281 14.65 9.15 -30.53
C ALA A 281 14.46 8.00 -29.54
N LEU A 282 14.74 6.76 -29.93
CA LEU A 282 14.66 5.61 -29.02
C LEU A 282 15.66 5.71 -27.85
N VAL A 283 16.89 6.16 -28.11
CA VAL A 283 17.90 6.36 -27.06
C VAL A 283 17.49 7.51 -26.13
N THR A 284 17.13 8.67 -26.67
CA THR A 284 16.68 9.82 -25.89
C THR A 284 15.41 9.48 -25.10
N GLY A 285 14.47 8.75 -25.69
CA GLY A 285 13.28 8.24 -25.02
C GLY A 285 13.62 7.31 -23.85
N GLY A 286 14.59 6.41 -24.03
CA GLY A 286 15.10 5.55 -22.96
C GLY A 286 15.74 6.34 -21.81
N VAL A 287 16.51 7.38 -22.12
CA VAL A 287 17.10 8.28 -21.10
C VAL A 287 16.02 9.06 -20.36
N LEU A 288 15.06 9.66 -21.06
CA LEU A 288 13.94 10.36 -20.42
C LEU A 288 13.07 9.42 -19.57
N LEU A 289 12.86 8.19 -20.03
CA LEU A 289 12.15 7.17 -19.26
C LEU A 289 12.87 6.87 -17.94
N TYR A 290 14.19 6.68 -17.98
CA TYR A 290 15.00 6.48 -16.78
C TYR A 290 14.96 7.68 -15.83
N LEU A 291 15.15 8.91 -16.35
CA LEU A 291 15.11 10.12 -15.52
C LEU A 291 13.71 10.34 -14.93
N GLY A 292 12.65 10.05 -15.67
CA GLY A 292 11.28 10.05 -15.17
C GLY A 292 11.09 9.08 -14.01
N PHE A 293 11.64 7.87 -14.10
CA PHE A 293 11.62 6.90 -13.00
C PHE A 293 12.42 7.36 -11.77
N VAL A 294 13.52 8.09 -11.95
CA VAL A 294 14.24 8.70 -10.81
C VAL A 294 13.35 9.72 -10.11
N LEU A 295 12.69 10.61 -10.86
CA LEU A 295 11.80 11.62 -10.30
C LEU A 295 10.62 10.99 -9.55
N ASP A 296 10.11 9.88 -10.05
CA ASP A 296 9.10 9.06 -9.39
C ASP A 296 9.59 8.48 -8.05
N CYS A 297 10.86 8.08 -7.96
CA CYS A 297 11.42 7.70 -6.66
C CYS A 297 11.59 8.92 -5.73
N VAL A 298 11.97 10.07 -6.31
CA VAL A 298 12.25 11.32 -5.59
C VAL A 298 10.98 11.92 -5.01
N ASP A 299 9.80 11.81 -5.61
CA ASP A 299 8.58 12.37 -5.03
C ASP A 299 8.24 11.74 -3.65
N GLY A 300 8.36 10.42 -3.53
CA GLY A 300 8.14 9.69 -2.31
C GLY A 300 9.26 9.89 -1.30
N GLN A 301 10.51 10.03 -1.77
CA GLN A 301 11.63 10.43 -0.91
C GLN A 301 11.41 11.84 -0.36
N LEU A 302 10.98 12.78 -1.20
CA LEU A 302 10.71 14.16 -0.82
C LEU A 302 9.56 14.24 0.18
N ALA A 303 8.48 13.48 -0.01
CA ALA A 303 7.40 13.36 0.96
C ALA A 303 7.88 12.82 2.32
N ARG A 304 8.75 11.80 2.32
CA ARG A 304 9.33 11.24 3.55
C ARG A 304 10.32 12.16 4.24
N TYR A 305 11.16 12.87 3.48
CA TYR A 305 12.15 13.81 3.99
C TYR A 305 11.51 15.08 4.55
N THR A 306 10.54 15.67 3.83
CA THR A 306 9.85 16.89 4.26
C THR A 306 8.66 16.63 5.20
N ARG A 307 8.32 15.35 5.42
CA ARG A 307 7.13 14.90 6.17
C ARG A 307 5.81 15.46 5.63
N ASN A 308 5.80 15.86 4.36
CA ASN A 308 4.61 16.37 3.66
C ASN A 308 3.87 15.22 2.95
N PHE A 309 3.04 14.51 3.71
CA PHE A 309 2.20 13.43 3.19
C PHE A 309 0.77 13.91 2.95
N SER A 310 0.13 13.38 1.91
CA SER A 310 -1.31 13.55 1.72
C SER A 310 -1.93 12.28 1.14
N ALA A 311 -3.18 12.00 1.52
CA ALA A 311 -3.93 10.88 0.94
C ALA A 311 -4.12 11.05 -0.58
N TRP A 312 -4.35 12.29 -1.04
CA TRP A 312 -4.37 12.64 -2.46
C TRP A 312 -3.05 12.32 -3.14
N GLY A 313 -1.91 12.80 -2.60
CA GLY A 313 -0.59 12.58 -3.18
C GLY A 313 -0.26 11.09 -3.26
N GLY A 314 -0.55 10.32 -2.21
CA GLY A 314 -0.38 8.87 -2.24
C GLY A 314 -1.27 8.20 -3.29
N TRP A 315 -2.55 8.57 -3.38
CA TRP A 315 -3.45 8.07 -4.44
C TRP A 315 -2.94 8.41 -5.84
N LEU A 316 -2.53 9.67 -6.05
CA LEU A 316 -2.05 10.18 -7.32
C LEU A 316 -0.77 9.46 -7.77
N ASP A 317 0.18 9.25 -6.86
CA ASP A 317 1.40 8.46 -7.11
C ASP A 317 1.06 7.07 -7.67
N THR A 318 0.17 6.34 -6.99
CA THR A 318 -0.29 5.01 -7.44
C THR A 318 -0.96 5.03 -8.82
N MET A 319 -1.79 6.04 -9.10
CA MET A 319 -2.46 6.18 -10.39
C MET A 319 -1.50 6.61 -11.51
N ALA A 320 -0.64 7.59 -11.22
CA ALA A 320 0.33 8.15 -12.16
C ALA A 320 1.30 7.06 -12.63
N ASP A 321 1.77 6.21 -11.74
CA ASP A 321 2.61 5.07 -12.06
C ASP A 321 2.03 4.15 -13.14
N ARG A 322 0.74 3.84 -13.03
CA ARG A 322 0.05 2.99 -13.99
C ARG A 322 -0.22 3.72 -15.29
N ALA A 323 -0.63 5.00 -15.21
CA ALA A 323 -0.86 5.83 -16.37
C ALA A 323 0.41 6.01 -17.21
N LYS A 324 1.54 6.37 -16.59
CA LYS A 324 2.85 6.52 -17.24
C LYS A 324 3.25 5.26 -17.99
N GLU A 325 3.15 4.11 -17.32
CA GLU A 325 3.51 2.82 -17.91
C GLU A 325 2.72 2.54 -19.20
N TYR A 326 1.41 2.74 -19.18
CA TYR A 326 0.56 2.45 -20.33
C TYR A 326 0.69 3.50 -21.43
N VAL A 327 0.95 4.77 -21.10
CA VAL A 327 1.32 5.79 -22.10
C VAL A 327 2.60 5.39 -22.84
N VAL A 328 3.60 4.84 -22.13
CA VAL A 328 4.83 4.32 -22.74
C VAL A 328 4.52 3.13 -23.66
N TYR A 329 3.65 2.20 -23.25
CA TYR A 329 3.20 1.10 -24.12
C TYR A 329 2.46 1.59 -25.36
N ALA A 330 1.63 2.63 -25.25
CA ALA A 330 0.97 3.25 -26.38
C ALA A 330 2.00 3.85 -27.37
N GLY A 331 3.01 4.57 -26.86
CA GLY A 331 4.09 5.12 -27.68
C GLY A 331 4.89 4.05 -28.41
N LEU A 332 5.27 2.97 -27.72
CA LEU A 332 5.94 1.82 -28.31
C LEU A 332 5.05 1.10 -29.34
N GLY A 333 3.77 0.90 -29.03
CA GLY A 333 2.80 0.24 -29.90
C GLY A 333 2.59 1.01 -31.20
N TRP A 334 2.38 2.33 -31.09
CA TRP A 334 2.29 3.24 -32.23
C TRP A 334 3.58 3.22 -33.06
N GLY A 335 4.74 3.41 -32.43
CA GLY A 335 6.02 3.44 -33.12
C GLY A 335 6.35 2.13 -33.83
N ALA A 336 6.02 0.98 -33.21
CA ALA A 336 6.16 -0.33 -33.85
C ALA A 336 5.25 -0.46 -35.08
N THR A 337 3.97 -0.05 -34.97
CA THR A 337 3.03 -0.09 -36.09
C THR A 337 3.45 0.84 -37.23
N ALA A 338 3.90 2.05 -36.92
CA ALA A 338 4.44 3.00 -37.91
C ALA A 338 5.69 2.45 -38.61
N ALA A 339 6.50 1.63 -37.91
CA ALA A 339 7.65 0.92 -38.48
C ALA A 339 7.27 -0.37 -39.25
N GLY A 340 6.00 -0.60 -39.56
CA GLY A 340 5.53 -1.73 -40.35
C GLY A 340 5.29 -3.03 -39.57
N VAL A 341 5.37 -3.01 -38.23
CA VAL A 341 5.03 -4.18 -37.41
C VAL A 341 3.52 -4.34 -37.33
N ARG A 342 2.99 -5.35 -38.03
CA ARG A 342 1.55 -5.66 -38.14
C ARG A 342 0.79 -5.66 -36.81
N TYR A 343 1.43 -6.11 -35.73
CA TYR A 343 0.79 -6.32 -34.42
C TYR A 343 1.32 -5.38 -33.32
N GLY A 344 1.89 -4.22 -33.66
CA GLY A 344 2.45 -3.27 -32.67
C GLY A 344 1.48 -2.91 -31.53
N TRP A 345 0.28 -2.44 -31.89
CA TRP A 345 -0.78 -2.17 -30.90
C TRP A 345 -1.26 -3.41 -30.14
N ALA A 346 -1.33 -4.57 -30.80
CA ALA A 346 -1.75 -5.81 -30.13
C ALA A 346 -0.75 -6.22 -29.04
N LEU A 347 0.55 -6.03 -29.26
CA LEU A 347 1.58 -6.24 -28.24
C LEU A 347 1.42 -5.27 -27.06
N ALA A 348 1.12 -3.99 -27.33
CA ALA A 348 0.87 -3.00 -26.27
C ALA A 348 -0.38 -3.30 -25.44
N ILE A 349 -1.49 -3.70 -26.10
CA ILE A 349 -2.73 -4.12 -25.44
C ILE A 349 -2.48 -5.37 -24.59
N ALA A 350 -1.76 -6.35 -25.11
CA ALA A 350 -1.40 -7.56 -24.39
C ALA A 350 -0.54 -7.25 -23.16
N ALA A 351 0.45 -6.35 -23.29
CA ALA A 351 1.32 -5.95 -22.20
C ALA A 351 0.54 -5.23 -21.09
N MET A 352 -0.33 -4.28 -21.45
CA MET A 352 -1.21 -3.60 -20.50
C MET A 352 -2.17 -4.58 -19.79
N THR A 353 -2.81 -5.47 -20.52
CA THR A 353 -3.75 -6.46 -19.98
C THR A 353 -3.05 -7.40 -19.01
N LEU A 354 -1.93 -8.00 -19.44
CA LEU A 354 -1.11 -8.91 -18.63
C LEU A 354 -0.66 -8.23 -17.34
N GLN A 355 -0.12 -7.01 -17.46
CA GLN A 355 0.40 -6.30 -16.31
C GLN A 355 -0.70 -5.87 -15.35
N THR A 356 -1.86 -5.49 -15.86
CA THR A 356 -3.02 -5.16 -15.01
C THR A 356 -3.47 -6.38 -14.22
N VAL A 357 -3.69 -7.52 -14.88
CA VAL A 357 -4.11 -8.77 -14.21
C VAL A 357 -3.09 -9.19 -13.14
N ARG A 358 -1.79 -9.07 -13.45
CA ARG A 358 -0.73 -9.37 -12.48
C ARG A 358 -0.76 -8.42 -11.29
N HIS A 359 -0.81 -7.11 -11.50
CA HIS A 359 -0.86 -6.14 -10.40
C HIS A 359 -2.13 -6.32 -9.54
N MET A 360 -3.28 -6.61 -10.16
CA MET A 360 -4.52 -6.90 -9.43
C MET A 360 -4.35 -8.15 -8.54
N THR A 361 -3.77 -9.21 -9.10
CA THR A 361 -3.39 -10.42 -8.33
C THR A 361 -2.45 -10.04 -7.18
N ASP A 362 -1.47 -9.17 -7.44
CA ASP A 362 -0.48 -8.81 -6.44
C ASP A 362 -1.08 -8.02 -5.27
N ALA A 363 -1.98 -7.06 -5.56
CA ALA A 363 -2.70 -6.27 -4.57
C ALA A 363 -3.60 -7.15 -3.68
N TRP A 364 -4.42 -8.01 -4.28
CA TRP A 364 -5.33 -8.89 -3.53
C TRP A 364 -4.59 -9.91 -2.66
N TYR A 365 -3.44 -10.41 -3.10
CA TYR A 365 -2.60 -11.24 -2.25
C TYR A 365 -2.04 -10.47 -1.04
N GLY A 366 -1.68 -9.20 -1.23
CA GLY A 366 -1.25 -8.31 -0.15
C GLY A 366 -2.34 -8.17 0.92
N VAL A 367 -3.56 -7.83 0.49
CA VAL A 367 -4.73 -7.70 1.37
C VAL A 367 -5.03 -9.01 2.10
N LEU A 368 -5.00 -10.15 1.41
CA LEU A 368 -5.21 -11.47 2.03
C LEU A 368 -4.18 -11.75 3.13
N HIS A 369 -2.91 -11.41 2.91
CA HIS A 369 -1.88 -11.63 3.90
C HIS A 369 -1.99 -10.66 5.08
N ASP A 370 -2.39 -9.41 4.83
CA ASP A 370 -2.63 -8.44 5.89
C ASP A 370 -3.83 -8.84 6.76
N GLU A 371 -4.85 -9.45 6.16
CA GLU A 371 -5.97 -10.07 6.87
C GLU A 371 -5.50 -11.31 7.66
N ALA A 372 -4.64 -12.15 7.08
CA ALA A 372 -4.06 -13.30 7.75
C ALA A 372 -3.30 -12.91 9.02
N ALA A 373 -2.53 -11.81 8.96
CA ALA A 373 -1.71 -11.32 10.06
C ALA A 373 -2.53 -10.77 11.25
N ARG A 374 -3.79 -10.37 11.03
CA ARG A 374 -4.66 -9.84 12.08
C ARG A 374 -5.37 -10.92 12.89
N ARG A 375 -5.36 -12.17 12.42
CA ARG A 375 -6.08 -13.26 13.08
C ARG A 375 -5.17 -13.91 14.13
N PRO A 376 -5.64 -14.09 15.38
CA PRO A 376 -4.88 -14.81 16.38
C PRO A 376 -4.63 -16.23 15.87
N LYS A 377 -3.37 -16.67 15.89
CA LYS A 377 -3.02 -18.06 15.56
C LYS A 377 -3.66 -18.95 16.63
N ALA A 378 -4.45 -19.93 16.22
CA ALA A 378 -4.95 -20.92 17.16
C ALA A 378 -3.76 -21.66 17.78
N VAL A 379 -3.69 -21.71 19.11
CA VAL A 379 -2.67 -22.45 19.84
C VAL A 379 -2.77 -23.93 19.45
N GLY A 380 -1.73 -24.47 18.80
CA GLY A 380 -1.57 -25.90 18.56
C GLY A 380 -1.72 -26.44 17.13
N THR A 381 -1.88 -25.63 16.07
CA THR A 381 -2.09 -26.14 14.69
C THR A 381 -1.03 -25.77 13.64
N GLY A 382 0.23 -25.54 14.02
CA GLY A 382 1.26 -25.16 13.03
C GLY A 382 2.67 -25.59 13.39
N GLY A 383 2.99 -26.87 13.26
CA GLY A 383 4.34 -27.39 13.43
C GLY A 383 4.75 -28.33 12.30
N GLY A 384 5.18 -27.80 11.15
CA GLY A 384 6.00 -28.56 10.19
C GLY A 384 5.41 -28.77 8.79
N GLY A 385 4.34 -28.05 8.43
CA GLY A 385 3.72 -28.15 7.11
C GLY A 385 4.61 -27.59 5.98
N ILE A 386 4.27 -27.93 4.73
CA ILE A 386 4.97 -27.40 3.55
C ILE A 386 4.89 -25.86 3.50
N GLY A 387 3.78 -25.26 3.94
CA GLY A 387 3.62 -23.81 4.06
C GLY A 387 4.64 -23.17 5.01
N ASP A 388 4.88 -23.78 6.18
CA ASP A 388 5.86 -23.31 7.15
C ASP A 388 7.28 -23.42 6.60
N ARG A 389 7.59 -24.52 5.90
CA ARG A 389 8.90 -24.71 5.23
C ARG A 389 9.14 -23.68 4.13
N LEU A 390 8.11 -23.35 3.34
CA LEU A 390 8.18 -22.31 2.32
C LEU A 390 8.35 -20.91 2.92
N ASN A 391 7.65 -20.63 4.02
CA ASN A 391 7.83 -19.38 4.77
C ASN A 391 9.23 -19.29 5.36
N ALA A 392 9.71 -20.32 6.06
CA ALA A 392 11.05 -20.37 6.63
C ALA A 392 12.15 -20.21 5.56
N ALA A 393 12.03 -20.91 4.42
CA ALA A 393 12.94 -20.75 3.29
C ALA A 393 12.88 -19.34 2.69
N SER A 394 11.67 -18.78 2.57
CA SER A 394 11.48 -17.40 2.10
C SER A 394 12.11 -16.38 3.04
N THR A 395 11.94 -16.55 4.35
CA THR A 395 12.52 -15.70 5.41
C THR A 395 14.03 -15.80 5.41
N LYS A 396 14.60 -17.01 5.27
CA LYS A 396 16.04 -17.21 5.16
C LYS A 396 16.65 -16.45 3.97
N VAL A 397 16.03 -16.56 2.79
CA VAL A 397 16.48 -15.82 1.60
C VAL A 397 16.31 -14.31 1.76
N GLN A 398 15.27 -13.85 2.47
CA GLN A 398 15.06 -12.43 2.74
C GLN A 398 16.02 -11.86 3.80
N ALA A 399 16.51 -12.70 4.71
CA ALA A 399 17.49 -12.31 5.72
C ALA A 399 18.90 -12.14 5.10
N ASP A 400 19.25 -12.97 4.11
CA ASP A 400 20.52 -12.90 3.38
C ASP A 400 20.51 -11.77 2.31
N THR A 401 20.38 -10.54 2.82
CA THR A 401 20.26 -9.32 2.02
C THR A 401 21.52 -9.10 1.20
N GLY A 402 21.36 -8.86 -0.11
CA GLY A 402 22.48 -8.64 -1.02
C GLY A 402 23.01 -9.90 -1.71
N SER A 403 22.57 -11.10 -1.32
CA SER A 403 22.92 -12.34 -2.04
C SER A 403 22.36 -12.37 -3.47
N LEU A 404 22.98 -13.15 -4.35
CA LEU A 404 22.46 -13.37 -5.71
C LEU A 404 21.04 -13.93 -5.69
N SER A 405 20.76 -14.84 -4.75
CA SER A 405 19.44 -15.45 -4.58
C SER A 405 18.37 -14.45 -4.14
N TYR A 406 18.75 -13.51 -3.26
CA TYR A 406 17.90 -12.40 -2.84
C TYR A 406 17.52 -11.53 -4.04
N TRP A 407 18.52 -11.10 -4.82
CA TRP A 407 18.26 -10.25 -5.98
C TRP A 407 17.47 -10.97 -7.08
N LEU A 408 17.81 -12.21 -7.41
CA LEU A 408 17.08 -13.00 -8.41
C LEU A 408 15.59 -13.12 -8.03
N LYS A 409 15.30 -13.40 -6.75
CA LYS A 409 13.93 -13.50 -6.24
C LYS A 409 13.17 -12.17 -6.31
N ARG A 410 13.84 -11.03 -6.16
CA ARG A 410 13.21 -9.71 -6.30
C ARG A 410 13.00 -9.33 -7.76
N THR A 411 13.99 -9.57 -8.61
CA THR A 411 13.94 -9.24 -10.04
C THR A 411 12.93 -10.10 -10.81
N VAL A 412 12.79 -11.39 -10.48
CA VAL A 412 11.84 -12.28 -11.18
C VAL A 412 10.39 -11.83 -11.00
N VAL A 413 10.08 -11.13 -9.90
CA VAL A 413 8.75 -10.53 -9.67
C VAL A 413 8.52 -9.34 -10.60
N PHE A 414 9.49 -8.93 -11.40
CA PHE A 414 9.44 -7.85 -12.39
C PHE A 414 8.89 -6.53 -11.84
N PRO A 415 9.59 -5.93 -10.86
CA PRO A 415 9.17 -4.68 -10.25
C PRO A 415 9.20 -3.52 -11.24
N ILE A 416 8.78 -2.34 -10.78
CA ILE A 416 8.69 -1.14 -11.62
C ILE A 416 10.09 -0.78 -12.15
N GLY A 417 11.11 -0.66 -11.30
CA GLY A 417 12.45 -0.24 -11.73
C GLY A 417 13.06 -1.14 -12.81
N GLU A 418 13.01 -2.46 -12.63
CA GLU A 418 13.53 -3.45 -13.57
C GLU A 418 12.82 -3.38 -14.92
N ARG A 419 11.51 -3.11 -14.91
CA ARG A 419 10.70 -3.00 -16.11
C ARG A 419 10.97 -1.72 -16.88
N TRP A 420 11.10 -0.60 -16.18
CA TRP A 420 11.48 0.68 -16.79
C TRP A 420 12.88 0.59 -17.39
N ALA A 421 13.83 -0.04 -16.69
CA ALA A 421 15.16 -0.32 -17.19
C ALA A 421 15.13 -1.22 -18.43
N LEU A 422 14.37 -2.33 -18.39
CA LEU A 422 14.21 -3.25 -19.51
C LEU A 422 13.67 -2.53 -20.75
N ILE A 423 12.62 -1.71 -20.58
CA ILE A 423 12.02 -0.94 -21.68
C ILE A 423 13.02 0.06 -22.25
N ALA A 424 13.66 0.86 -21.39
CA ALA A 424 14.63 1.87 -21.81
C ALA A 424 15.77 1.25 -22.62
N VAL A 425 16.38 0.18 -22.09
CA VAL A 425 17.51 -0.51 -22.73
C VAL A 425 17.06 -1.23 -24.00
N ALA A 426 15.96 -1.98 -23.97
CA ALA A 426 15.50 -2.74 -25.13
C ALA A 426 15.07 -1.83 -26.28
N ALA A 427 14.39 -0.71 -25.99
CA ALA A 427 14.03 0.27 -27.01
C ALA A 427 15.29 0.95 -27.59
N ALA A 428 16.21 1.40 -26.73
CA ALA A 428 17.43 2.10 -27.15
C ALA A 428 18.39 1.22 -27.96
N LEU A 429 18.54 -0.07 -27.58
CA LEU A 429 19.47 -1.01 -28.23
C LEU A 429 18.86 -1.75 -29.41
N PHE A 430 17.56 -1.95 -29.44
CA PHE A 430 16.88 -2.70 -30.50
C PHE A 430 15.82 -1.84 -31.17
N ASN A 431 14.55 -2.03 -30.79
CA ASN A 431 13.39 -1.33 -31.35
C ASN A 431 12.18 -1.53 -30.43
N GLN A 432 11.08 -0.87 -30.77
CA GLN A 432 9.84 -0.88 -29.99
C GLN A 432 9.22 -2.28 -29.88
N ARG A 433 9.32 -3.11 -30.92
CA ARG A 433 8.82 -4.49 -30.91
C ARG A 433 9.56 -5.34 -29.88
N ILE A 434 10.89 -5.27 -29.85
CA ILE A 434 11.69 -6.04 -28.88
C ILE A 434 11.41 -5.57 -27.46
N ALA A 435 11.25 -4.25 -27.23
CA ALA A 435 10.86 -3.74 -25.92
C ALA A 435 9.52 -4.32 -25.43
N LEU A 436 8.49 -4.30 -26.28
CA LEU A 436 7.17 -4.87 -25.93
C LEU A 436 7.23 -6.39 -25.72
N LEU A 437 7.97 -7.12 -26.57
CA LEU A 437 8.14 -8.57 -26.40
C LEU A 437 8.90 -8.92 -25.13
N ALA A 438 9.91 -8.13 -24.75
CA ALA A 438 10.67 -8.33 -23.52
C ALA A 438 9.78 -8.13 -22.28
N VAL A 439 8.97 -7.06 -22.29
CA VAL A 439 7.96 -6.80 -21.23
C VAL A 439 6.96 -7.96 -21.12
N LEU A 440 6.44 -8.45 -22.25
CA LEU A 440 5.51 -9.57 -22.28
C LEU A 440 6.15 -10.86 -21.75
N ALA A 441 7.33 -11.21 -22.27
CA ALA A 441 8.03 -12.44 -21.88
C ALA A 441 8.34 -12.46 -20.38
N TRP A 442 8.92 -11.37 -19.86
CA TRP A 442 9.21 -11.26 -18.45
C TRP A 442 7.92 -11.16 -17.61
N GLY A 443 6.92 -10.42 -18.08
CA GLY A 443 5.61 -10.31 -17.42
C GLY A 443 4.90 -11.65 -17.25
N VAL A 444 4.95 -12.53 -18.26
CA VAL A 444 4.39 -13.89 -18.20
C VAL A 444 5.17 -14.75 -17.22
N LEU A 445 6.51 -14.69 -17.25
CA LEU A 445 7.35 -15.39 -16.28
C LEU A 445 7.04 -14.96 -14.85
N ALA A 446 6.93 -13.66 -14.61
CA ALA A 446 6.62 -13.08 -13.31
C ALA A 446 5.23 -13.52 -12.83
N LEU A 447 4.20 -13.44 -13.68
CA LEU A 447 2.84 -13.88 -13.36
C LEU A 447 2.80 -15.38 -13.02
N ALA A 448 3.50 -16.22 -13.78
CA ALA A 448 3.58 -17.65 -13.51
C ALA A 448 4.30 -17.93 -12.18
N TYR A 449 5.45 -17.29 -11.95
CA TYR A 449 6.24 -17.47 -10.73
C TYR A 449 5.49 -17.01 -9.47
N THR A 450 4.97 -15.78 -9.46
CA THR A 450 4.25 -15.25 -8.31
C THR A 450 2.91 -15.93 -8.14
N GLY A 451 2.17 -16.17 -9.24
CA GLY A 451 0.89 -16.85 -9.24
C GLY A 451 0.98 -18.24 -8.62
N ALA A 452 1.94 -19.07 -9.03
CA ALA A 452 2.12 -20.42 -8.49
C ALA A 452 2.44 -20.39 -6.98
N LEU A 453 3.44 -19.60 -6.57
CA LEU A 453 3.89 -19.56 -5.18
C LEU A 453 2.84 -18.96 -4.23
N ARG A 454 2.11 -17.93 -4.68
CA ARG A 454 1.06 -17.27 -3.90
C ARG A 454 -0.18 -18.13 -3.79
N THR A 455 -0.61 -18.77 -4.88
CA THR A 455 -1.71 -19.73 -4.89
C THR A 455 -1.41 -20.88 -3.93
N LEU A 456 -0.20 -21.44 -3.98
CA LEU A 456 0.20 -22.50 -3.05
C LEU A 456 0.09 -22.02 -1.61
N ARG A 457 0.68 -20.87 -1.24
CA ARG A 457 0.61 -20.34 0.12
C ARG A 457 -0.82 -20.01 0.57
N ALA A 458 -1.63 -19.40 -0.28
CA ALA A 458 -3.02 -19.05 0.04
C ALA A 458 -3.88 -20.28 0.34
N ARG A 459 -3.67 -21.40 -0.39
CA ARG A 459 -4.34 -22.68 -0.12
C ARG A 459 -4.07 -23.26 1.26
N TRP A 460 -2.96 -22.88 1.89
CA TRP A 460 -2.63 -23.32 3.24
C TRP A 460 -3.06 -22.31 4.31
N MET A 461 -3.07 -21.01 4.00
CA MET A 461 -3.51 -19.97 4.93
C MET A 461 -5.02 -20.01 5.22
N TRP A 462 -5.85 -20.39 4.22
CA TRP A 462 -7.33 -20.44 4.36
C TRP A 462 -7.95 -19.15 4.91
N VAL A 463 -7.56 -18.02 4.33
CA VAL A 463 -8.04 -16.70 4.74
C VAL A 463 -9.12 -16.20 3.78
N PRO A 464 -10.40 -16.12 4.20
CA PRO A 464 -11.50 -15.62 3.39
C PRO A 464 -11.50 -14.08 3.38
N VAL A 465 -10.64 -13.48 2.55
CA VAL A 465 -10.45 -12.01 2.50
C VAL A 465 -11.64 -11.26 1.88
N LEU A 466 -12.37 -11.89 0.96
CA LEU A 466 -13.51 -11.25 0.30
C LEU A 466 -14.79 -11.30 1.13
N ASP A 467 -14.82 -12.08 2.22
CA ASP A 467 -15.91 -12.03 3.20
C ASP A 467 -15.78 -10.83 4.15
N THR A 468 -14.59 -10.25 4.29
CA THR A 468 -14.33 -9.11 5.19
C THR A 468 -14.43 -7.76 4.49
N LEU A 469 -14.57 -7.77 3.16
CA LEU A 469 -14.61 -6.59 2.31
C LEU A 469 -15.85 -6.63 1.40
N ASP A 470 -16.22 -5.48 0.83
CA ASP A 470 -17.31 -5.43 -0.15
C ASP A 470 -16.88 -6.11 -1.47
N ALA A 471 -17.20 -7.40 -1.58
CA ALA A 471 -16.91 -8.19 -2.76
C ALA A 471 -17.58 -7.61 -4.01
N THR A 472 -18.77 -7.01 -3.90
CA THR A 472 -19.53 -6.48 -5.05
C THR A 472 -18.83 -5.26 -5.65
N LEU A 473 -18.39 -4.32 -4.81
CA LEU A 473 -17.60 -3.15 -5.20
C LEU A 473 -16.32 -3.57 -5.93
N HIS A 474 -15.61 -4.55 -5.40
CA HIS A 474 -14.29 -4.93 -5.90
C HIS A 474 -14.31 -5.91 -7.07
N ARG A 475 -15.39 -6.69 -7.21
CA ARG A 475 -15.74 -7.37 -8.46
C ARG A 475 -16.25 -6.40 -9.51
N ASP A 476 -16.58 -5.15 -9.14
CA ASP A 476 -17.22 -4.15 -9.99
C ASP A 476 -18.56 -4.67 -10.57
N ASP A 477 -19.31 -5.38 -9.74
CA ASP A 477 -20.61 -5.96 -10.11
C ASP A 477 -21.65 -4.85 -10.30
N GLY A 478 -22.38 -4.89 -11.41
CA GLY A 478 -23.43 -3.93 -11.72
C GLY A 478 -24.87 -4.46 -11.49
N PRO A 479 -25.86 -3.81 -12.12
CA PRO A 479 -27.28 -4.11 -11.92
C PRO A 479 -27.75 -5.49 -12.40
N LEU A 480 -27.06 -6.14 -13.35
CA LEU A 480 -27.46 -7.48 -13.78
C LEU A 480 -26.85 -8.53 -12.86
N ALA A 481 -25.61 -8.33 -12.41
CA ALA A 481 -24.97 -9.24 -11.45
C ALA A 481 -25.76 -9.31 -10.13
N ALA A 482 -26.26 -8.16 -9.65
CA ALA A 482 -27.11 -8.08 -8.46
C ALA A 482 -28.43 -8.87 -8.55
N ARG A 483 -28.91 -9.16 -9.77
CA ARG A 483 -30.17 -9.88 -10.02
C ARG A 483 -29.98 -11.29 -10.56
N PHE A 484 -28.73 -11.70 -10.80
CA PHE A 484 -28.43 -12.97 -11.44
C PHE A 484 -28.64 -14.13 -10.45
N PRO A 485 -29.17 -15.28 -10.88
CA PRO A 485 -29.31 -16.45 -10.01
C PRO A 485 -27.98 -16.89 -9.41
N VAL A 486 -27.95 -17.08 -8.09
CA VAL A 486 -26.73 -17.49 -7.38
C VAL A 486 -26.39 -18.94 -7.71
N ALA A 487 -25.21 -19.15 -8.28
CA ALA A 487 -24.65 -20.46 -8.59
C ALA A 487 -23.62 -20.86 -7.52
N ARG A 488 -24.03 -21.75 -6.60
CA ARG A 488 -23.16 -22.22 -5.49
C ARG A 488 -22.04 -23.17 -5.95
N ARG A 489 -22.22 -23.87 -7.07
CA ARG A 489 -21.21 -24.75 -7.69
C ARG A 489 -21.10 -24.38 -9.18
N PRO A 490 -19.89 -24.33 -9.76
CA PRO A 490 -18.59 -24.77 -9.22
C PRO A 490 -17.86 -23.76 -8.29
N GLY A 491 -18.48 -22.65 -7.91
CA GLY A 491 -17.91 -21.61 -7.03
C GLY A 491 -17.46 -20.35 -7.79
N PRO A 492 -17.30 -19.20 -7.10
CA PRO A 492 -17.13 -17.90 -7.75
C PRO A 492 -15.85 -17.80 -8.59
N LEU A 493 -14.73 -18.36 -8.13
CA LEU A 493 -13.48 -18.38 -8.90
C LEU A 493 -13.60 -19.20 -10.19
N VAL A 494 -14.20 -20.38 -10.13
CA VAL A 494 -14.35 -21.23 -11.32
C VAL A 494 -15.24 -20.55 -12.35
N LEU A 495 -16.34 -19.92 -11.91
CA LEU A 495 -17.18 -19.13 -12.80
C LEU A 495 -16.42 -17.96 -13.45
N ALA A 496 -15.59 -17.23 -12.69
CA ALA A 496 -14.77 -16.16 -13.23
C ALA A 496 -13.69 -16.65 -14.22
N LEU A 497 -13.11 -17.84 -14.01
CA LEU A 497 -12.16 -18.44 -14.94
C LEU A 497 -12.83 -18.95 -16.22
N LEU A 498 -14.02 -19.57 -16.09
CA LEU A 498 -14.80 -20.05 -17.25
C LEU A 498 -15.25 -18.89 -18.15
N ALA A 499 -15.45 -17.69 -17.62
CA ALA A 499 -15.78 -16.49 -18.39
C ALA A 499 -14.72 -16.10 -19.44
N VAL A 500 -13.48 -16.52 -19.25
CA VAL A 500 -12.36 -16.18 -20.15
C VAL A 500 -12.35 -17.07 -21.41
N LEU A 501 -12.76 -18.34 -21.28
CA LEU A 501 -12.57 -19.34 -22.33
C LEU A 501 -13.34 -19.03 -23.64
N PRO A 502 -14.65 -18.69 -23.62
CA PRO A 502 -15.39 -18.41 -24.85
C PRO A 502 -14.82 -17.23 -25.62
N THR A 503 -14.35 -16.20 -24.90
CA THR A 503 -13.70 -15.03 -25.48
C THR A 503 -12.37 -15.36 -26.17
N ILE A 504 -11.55 -16.20 -25.55
CA ILE A 504 -10.31 -16.69 -26.18
C ILE A 504 -10.62 -17.46 -27.46
N LEU A 505 -11.60 -18.36 -27.42
CA LEU A 505 -12.01 -19.14 -28.60
C LEU A 505 -12.48 -18.24 -29.75
N VAL A 506 -13.28 -17.21 -29.43
CA VAL A 506 -13.74 -16.21 -30.40
C VAL A 506 -12.57 -15.42 -30.98
N LEU A 507 -11.60 -15.00 -30.17
CA LEU A 507 -10.40 -14.30 -30.65
C LEU A 507 -9.53 -15.19 -31.57
N LEU A 508 -9.31 -16.44 -31.19
CA LEU A 508 -8.56 -17.41 -31.99
C LEU A 508 -9.25 -17.70 -33.32
N ALA A 509 -10.58 -17.87 -33.30
CA ALA A 509 -11.36 -18.07 -34.51
C ALA A 509 -11.34 -16.83 -35.41
N THR A 510 -11.48 -15.62 -34.85
CA THR A 510 -11.37 -14.37 -35.60
C THR A 510 -9.97 -14.21 -36.22
N TRP A 511 -8.91 -14.58 -35.48
CA TRP A 511 -7.55 -14.59 -36.02
C TRP A 511 -7.36 -15.59 -37.16
N ARG A 512 -7.98 -16.78 -37.06
CA ARG A 512 -7.87 -17.86 -38.04
C ARG A 512 -8.70 -17.65 -39.31
N TYR A 513 -9.89 -17.08 -39.18
CA TYR A 513 -10.89 -16.93 -40.24
C TYR A 513 -11.03 -15.49 -40.76
N GLY A 514 -10.45 -14.51 -40.07
CA GLY A 514 -10.46 -13.10 -40.46
C GLY A 514 -11.86 -12.51 -40.49
N GLU A 515 -12.12 -11.63 -41.45
CA GLU A 515 -13.38 -10.89 -41.60
C GLU A 515 -14.59 -11.78 -41.92
N ALA A 516 -14.36 -13.00 -42.39
CA ALA A 516 -15.41 -13.98 -42.64
C ALA A 516 -16.00 -14.55 -41.34
N TYR A 517 -15.40 -14.29 -40.17
CA TYR A 517 -15.90 -14.79 -38.90
C TYR A 517 -17.16 -14.03 -38.44
N PRO A 518 -18.28 -14.71 -38.14
CA PRO A 518 -19.55 -14.03 -37.89
C PRO A 518 -19.57 -13.17 -36.64
N ARG A 519 -19.99 -11.90 -36.76
CA ARG A 519 -20.02 -10.94 -35.63
C ARG A 519 -20.90 -11.38 -34.46
N TRP A 520 -21.97 -12.14 -34.72
CA TRP A 520 -22.88 -12.63 -33.67
C TRP A 520 -22.20 -13.58 -32.68
N THR A 521 -21.03 -14.14 -33.00
CA THR A 521 -20.23 -14.98 -32.09
C THR A 521 -19.81 -14.24 -30.82
N VAL A 522 -19.82 -12.90 -30.83
CA VAL A 522 -19.66 -12.07 -29.63
C VAL A 522 -20.71 -12.38 -28.55
N LEU A 523 -21.89 -12.86 -28.93
CA LEU A 523 -22.92 -13.30 -27.99
C LEU A 523 -22.50 -14.55 -27.21
N LEU A 524 -21.74 -15.46 -27.83
CA LEU A 524 -21.21 -16.64 -27.14
C LEU A 524 -20.18 -16.22 -26.08
N ALA A 525 -19.32 -15.25 -26.42
CA ALA A 525 -18.39 -14.65 -25.49
C ALA A 525 -19.12 -13.91 -24.35
N LEU A 526 -20.18 -13.15 -24.67
CA LEU A 526 -20.98 -12.44 -23.68
C LEU A 526 -21.68 -13.42 -22.72
N VAL A 527 -22.32 -14.47 -23.23
CA VAL A 527 -22.98 -15.49 -22.40
C VAL A 527 -21.97 -16.11 -21.44
N GLY A 528 -20.78 -16.49 -21.94
CA GLY A 528 -19.68 -16.99 -21.12
C GLY A 528 -19.29 -16.01 -20.00
N LEU A 529 -19.14 -14.74 -20.34
CA LEU A 529 -18.80 -13.68 -19.40
C LEU A 529 -19.90 -13.48 -18.34
N LEU A 530 -21.17 -13.45 -18.75
CA LEU A 530 -22.32 -13.31 -17.85
C LEU A 530 -22.50 -14.51 -16.91
N LEU A 531 -21.98 -15.70 -17.21
CA LEU A 531 -21.97 -16.81 -16.25
C LEU A 531 -21.20 -16.47 -14.96
N ALA A 532 -20.22 -15.56 -15.02
CA ALA A 532 -19.49 -15.10 -13.84
C ALA A 532 -20.36 -14.30 -12.85
N ALA A 533 -21.49 -13.75 -13.32
CA ALA A 533 -22.49 -13.07 -12.49
C ALA A 533 -23.14 -14.04 -11.50
N GLY A 534 -23.23 -15.34 -11.81
CA GLY A 534 -23.72 -16.35 -10.88
C GLY A 534 -22.88 -16.49 -9.61
N GLY A 535 -21.62 -16.02 -9.63
CA GLY A 535 -20.76 -15.95 -8.46
C GLY A 535 -20.92 -14.68 -7.62
N ALA A 536 -21.74 -13.71 -8.02
CA ALA A 536 -21.86 -12.43 -7.32
C ALA A 536 -22.51 -12.58 -5.94
N GLY A 537 -23.60 -13.35 -5.85
CA GLY A 537 -24.28 -13.64 -4.56
C GLY A 537 -23.78 -14.90 -3.84
N ALA A 538 -22.68 -15.51 -4.30
CA ALA A 538 -22.05 -16.63 -3.61
C ALA A 538 -21.15 -16.12 -2.47
N ALA A 539 -20.91 -16.93 -1.44
CA ALA A 539 -19.90 -16.61 -0.44
C ALA A 539 -18.49 -16.73 -1.06
N HIS A 540 -17.59 -15.80 -0.74
CA HIS A 540 -16.21 -15.76 -1.24
C HIS A 540 -15.22 -16.22 -0.18
N ASN A 541 -15.55 -17.35 0.43
CA ASN A 541 -14.83 -17.93 1.55
C ASN A 541 -13.82 -19.00 1.15
N GLY A 542 -13.69 -19.27 -0.15
CA GLY A 542 -12.74 -20.23 -0.68
C GLY A 542 -11.29 -19.75 -0.53
N PRO A 543 -10.33 -20.67 -0.35
CA PRO A 543 -8.92 -20.32 -0.12
C PRO A 543 -8.24 -19.59 -1.29
N LEU A 544 -8.87 -19.60 -2.46
CA LEU A 544 -8.38 -18.95 -3.68
C LEU A 544 -9.33 -17.84 -4.19
N ASP A 545 -10.40 -17.54 -3.47
CA ASP A 545 -11.40 -16.57 -3.95
C ASP A 545 -10.85 -15.14 -4.06
N TRP A 546 -9.74 -14.84 -3.38
CA TRP A 546 -8.96 -13.62 -3.58
C TRP A 546 -8.51 -13.38 -5.04
N LEU A 547 -8.50 -14.41 -5.90
CA LEU A 547 -8.22 -14.31 -7.34
C LEU A 547 -9.43 -13.87 -8.18
N VAL A 548 -10.65 -13.91 -7.63
CA VAL A 548 -11.89 -13.60 -8.36
C VAL A 548 -11.84 -12.22 -9.03
N PRO A 549 -11.43 -11.13 -8.35
CA PRO A 549 -11.35 -9.82 -8.99
C PRO A 549 -10.38 -9.82 -10.19
N ALA A 550 -9.18 -10.39 -10.03
CA ALA A 550 -8.19 -10.44 -11.11
C ALA A 550 -8.67 -11.28 -12.32
N ALA A 551 -9.36 -12.40 -12.07
CA ALA A 551 -9.95 -13.24 -13.12
C ALA A 551 -11.06 -12.50 -13.89
N LEU A 552 -11.94 -11.76 -13.18
CA LEU A 552 -12.96 -10.93 -13.82
C LEU A 552 -12.36 -9.81 -14.66
N ARG A 553 -11.29 -9.15 -14.19
CA ARG A 553 -10.55 -8.15 -15.00
C ARG A 553 -10.01 -8.75 -16.29
N ALA A 554 -9.41 -9.94 -16.20
CA ALA A 554 -8.93 -10.64 -17.39
C ALA A 554 -10.08 -10.94 -18.38
N ALA A 555 -11.21 -11.44 -17.88
CA ALA A 555 -12.37 -11.78 -18.68
C ALA A 555 -12.99 -10.55 -19.36
N GLU A 556 -13.20 -9.46 -18.63
CA GLU A 556 -13.74 -8.21 -19.15
C GLU A 556 -12.84 -7.57 -20.21
N TYR A 557 -11.53 -7.50 -19.95
CA TYR A 557 -10.60 -6.87 -20.89
C TYR A 557 -10.50 -7.67 -22.19
N LEU A 558 -10.38 -9.00 -22.08
CA LEU A 558 -10.39 -9.87 -23.26
C LEU A 558 -11.69 -9.72 -24.04
N PHE A 559 -12.83 -9.57 -23.36
CA PHE A 559 -14.12 -9.40 -24.02
C PHE A 559 -14.19 -8.08 -24.78
N ALA A 560 -13.77 -6.97 -24.16
CA ALA A 560 -13.70 -5.67 -24.83
C ALA A 560 -12.75 -5.69 -26.04
N ILE A 561 -11.62 -6.37 -25.92
CA ILE A 561 -10.67 -6.58 -27.03
C ILE A 561 -11.34 -7.38 -28.14
N ALA A 562 -12.05 -8.47 -27.82
CA ALA A 562 -12.76 -9.29 -28.80
C ALA A 562 -13.83 -8.49 -29.55
N VAL A 563 -14.63 -7.69 -28.84
CA VAL A 563 -15.60 -6.76 -29.45
C VAL A 563 -14.91 -5.83 -30.44
N GLY A 564 -13.78 -5.21 -30.04
CA GLY A 564 -13.03 -4.32 -30.91
C GLY A 564 -12.46 -5.02 -32.14
N VAL A 565 -11.86 -6.20 -31.98
CA VAL A 565 -11.27 -6.98 -33.08
C VAL A 565 -12.32 -7.45 -34.08
N ILE A 566 -13.43 -8.02 -33.60
CA ILE A 566 -14.55 -8.49 -34.45
C ILE A 566 -15.23 -7.31 -35.14
N GLY A 567 -15.38 -6.20 -34.41
CA GLY A 567 -15.95 -4.96 -34.91
C GLY A 567 -15.01 -4.15 -35.80
N GLN A 568 -13.78 -4.62 -36.04
CA GLN A 568 -12.73 -3.94 -36.82
C GLN A 568 -12.46 -2.51 -36.31
N ALA A 569 -12.57 -2.31 -35.00
CA ALA A 569 -12.26 -1.03 -34.38
C ALA A 569 -10.75 -0.73 -34.51
N PRO A 570 -10.36 0.54 -34.68
CA PRO A 570 -8.95 0.92 -34.70
C PRO A 570 -8.25 0.45 -33.42
N ALA A 571 -7.06 -0.14 -33.55
CA ALA A 571 -6.38 -0.75 -32.41
C ALA A 571 -6.04 0.25 -31.29
N TRP A 572 -5.77 1.51 -31.62
CA TRP A 572 -5.57 2.60 -30.65
C TRP A 572 -6.85 2.89 -29.84
N LEU A 573 -8.03 2.70 -30.43
CA LEU A 573 -9.31 2.89 -29.76
C LEU A 573 -9.60 1.73 -28.79
N ILE A 574 -9.28 0.50 -29.20
CA ILE A 574 -9.34 -0.67 -28.31
C ILE A 574 -8.41 -0.45 -27.12
N PHE A 575 -7.17 -0.01 -27.37
CA PHE A 575 -6.21 0.33 -26.33
C PHE A 575 -6.77 1.42 -25.40
N GLY A 576 -7.31 2.51 -25.95
CA GLY A 576 -7.87 3.62 -25.18
C GLY A 576 -9.02 3.19 -24.27
N TYR A 577 -9.94 2.35 -24.77
CA TYR A 577 -11.04 1.82 -23.96
C TYR A 577 -10.53 0.94 -22.81
N VAL A 578 -9.64 -0.02 -23.11
CA VAL A 578 -9.06 -0.88 -22.06
C VAL A 578 -8.26 -0.05 -21.05
N PHE A 579 -7.52 0.97 -21.50
CA PHE A 579 -6.80 1.91 -20.62
C PHE A 579 -7.75 2.63 -19.64
N VAL A 580 -8.92 3.10 -20.11
CA VAL A 580 -9.91 3.70 -19.20
C VAL A 580 -10.42 2.68 -18.19
N LEU A 581 -10.67 1.42 -18.60
CA LEU A 581 -11.02 0.36 -17.66
C LEU A 581 -9.91 0.09 -16.64
N THR A 582 -8.64 0.11 -17.05
CA THR A 582 -7.53 -0.09 -16.09
C THR A 582 -7.48 1.03 -15.07
N LEU A 583 -7.66 2.31 -15.47
CA LEU A 583 -7.73 3.43 -14.53
C LEU A 583 -8.88 3.25 -13.52
N HIS A 584 -10.07 2.89 -13.98
CA HIS A 584 -11.22 2.61 -13.12
C HIS A 584 -10.90 1.53 -12.08
N HIS A 585 -10.34 0.40 -12.51
CA HIS A 585 -10.03 -0.71 -11.60
C HIS A 585 -8.84 -0.43 -10.67
N TYR A 586 -7.84 0.34 -11.13
CA TYR A 586 -6.76 0.81 -10.27
C TYR A 586 -7.25 1.78 -9.21
N ASP A 587 -8.26 2.61 -9.48
CA ASP A 587 -8.86 3.48 -8.47
C ASP A 587 -9.46 2.65 -7.32
N LEU A 588 -10.19 1.58 -7.64
CA LEU A 588 -10.75 0.66 -6.65
C LEU A 588 -9.67 0.01 -5.79
N VAL A 589 -8.57 -0.44 -6.40
CA VAL A 589 -7.44 -1.06 -5.67
C VAL A 589 -6.67 -0.03 -4.85
N ALA A 590 -6.37 1.14 -5.40
CA ALA A 590 -5.66 2.21 -4.69
C ALA A 590 -6.43 2.70 -3.46
N ARG A 591 -7.77 2.72 -3.56
CA ARG A 591 -8.65 3.02 -2.43
C ARG A 591 -8.67 1.89 -1.41
N LEU A 592 -8.73 0.63 -1.85
CA LEU A 592 -8.66 -0.53 -0.97
C LEU A 592 -7.36 -0.55 -0.14
N GLU A 593 -6.20 -0.45 -0.79
CA GLU A 593 -4.88 -0.48 -0.13
C GLU A 593 -4.73 0.64 0.91
N LYS A 594 -5.35 1.80 0.66
CA LYS A 594 -5.33 2.97 1.55
C LYS A 594 -6.54 3.08 2.46
N ARG A 595 -7.37 2.02 2.53
CA ARG A 595 -8.63 1.94 3.31
C ARG A 595 -9.52 3.18 3.12
N GLN A 596 -9.61 3.65 1.88
CA GLN A 596 -10.45 4.77 1.48
C GLN A 596 -11.84 4.26 1.10
N PRO A 597 -12.89 5.08 1.27
CA PRO A 597 -14.23 4.71 0.86
C PRO A 597 -14.32 4.53 -0.67
N ALA A 598 -15.38 3.85 -1.10
CA ALA A 598 -15.70 3.66 -2.51
C ALA A 598 -15.71 4.99 -3.29
N PRO A 599 -15.32 4.97 -4.58
CA PRO A 599 -15.37 6.16 -5.42
C PRO A 599 -16.79 6.74 -5.48
N PRO A 600 -16.97 8.07 -5.37
CA PRO A 600 -18.24 8.71 -5.71
C PRO A 600 -18.69 8.28 -7.11
N LEU A 601 -19.99 8.14 -7.35
CA LEU A 601 -20.54 7.74 -8.66
C LEU A 601 -20.19 6.30 -9.12
N HIS A 602 -19.61 5.44 -8.27
CA HIS A 602 -19.33 4.05 -8.63
C HIS A 602 -20.58 3.32 -9.15
N ALA A 603 -21.76 3.54 -8.54
CA ALA A 603 -23.01 2.94 -9.02
C ALA A 603 -23.41 3.31 -10.46
N ALA A 604 -22.85 4.40 -11.02
CA ALA A 604 -23.09 4.83 -12.40
C ALA A 604 -22.13 4.17 -13.40
N THR A 605 -21.12 3.40 -12.99
CA THR A 605 -20.14 2.78 -13.90
C THR A 605 -20.70 1.60 -14.70
N LEU A 606 -21.96 1.23 -14.45
CA LEU A 606 -22.73 0.14 -15.07
C LEU A 606 -22.23 -1.28 -14.72
N GLY A 607 -21.16 -1.41 -13.94
CA GLY A 607 -20.48 -2.67 -13.66
C GLY A 607 -19.88 -3.34 -14.91
N TRP A 608 -19.08 -4.38 -14.71
CA TRP A 608 -18.43 -5.10 -15.81
C TRP A 608 -19.46 -5.70 -16.79
N GLU A 609 -20.63 -6.10 -16.31
CA GLU A 609 -21.61 -6.79 -17.12
C GLU A 609 -22.50 -5.83 -17.92
N GLY A 610 -22.92 -4.70 -17.34
CA GLY A 610 -23.68 -3.68 -18.07
C GLY A 610 -22.86 -3.10 -19.22
N ARG A 611 -21.58 -2.81 -18.99
CA ARG A 611 -20.63 -2.39 -20.03
C ARG A 611 -20.48 -3.45 -21.13
N SER A 612 -20.32 -4.71 -20.74
CA SER A 612 -20.14 -5.81 -21.69
C SER A 612 -21.36 -6.04 -22.58
N VAL A 613 -22.58 -5.93 -22.01
CA VAL A 613 -23.83 -6.01 -22.78
C VAL A 613 -23.92 -4.88 -23.81
N LEU A 614 -23.63 -3.63 -23.42
CA LEU A 614 -23.66 -2.50 -24.34
C LEU A 614 -22.64 -2.66 -25.48
N LEU A 615 -21.44 -3.15 -25.18
CA LEU A 615 -20.42 -3.44 -26.18
C LEU A 615 -20.85 -4.57 -27.14
N ALA A 616 -21.49 -5.63 -26.64
CA ALA A 616 -22.03 -6.69 -27.49
C ALA A 616 -23.10 -6.17 -28.46
N VAL A 617 -24.03 -5.34 -27.96
CA VAL A 617 -25.06 -4.70 -28.78
C VAL A 617 -24.42 -3.84 -29.85
N ALA A 618 -23.43 -3.02 -29.50
CA ALA A 618 -22.70 -2.19 -30.46
C ALA A 618 -21.99 -3.04 -31.52
N ALA A 619 -21.39 -4.17 -31.15
CA ALA A 619 -20.73 -5.09 -32.08
C ALA A 619 -21.71 -5.70 -33.09
N ILE A 620 -22.87 -6.17 -32.62
CA ILE A 620 -23.91 -6.78 -33.46
C ILE A 620 -24.52 -5.74 -34.40
N ALA A 621 -24.77 -4.54 -33.91
CA ALA A 621 -25.26 -3.41 -34.70
C ALA A 621 -24.21 -2.86 -35.69
N GLY A 622 -22.98 -3.38 -35.70
CA GLY A 622 -21.92 -2.94 -36.61
C GLY A 622 -21.31 -1.59 -36.27
N ILE A 623 -21.52 -1.10 -35.05
CA ILE A 623 -21.06 0.21 -34.54
C ILE A 623 -20.07 0.05 -33.38
N ALA A 624 -19.27 -1.03 -33.37
CA ALA A 624 -18.34 -1.36 -32.28
C ALA A 624 -17.40 -0.20 -31.92
N SER A 625 -16.84 0.49 -32.91
CA SER A 625 -15.99 1.67 -32.69
C SER A 625 -16.72 2.79 -31.95
N ILE A 626 -17.96 3.07 -32.34
CA ILE A 626 -18.79 4.09 -31.66
C ILE A 626 -19.10 3.63 -30.23
N GLY A 627 -19.42 2.34 -30.03
CA GLY A 627 -19.64 1.76 -28.71
C GLY A 627 -18.43 1.90 -27.78
N LEU A 628 -17.25 1.51 -28.24
CA LEU A 628 -15.99 1.64 -27.49
C LEU A 628 -15.67 3.10 -27.16
N ALA A 629 -15.79 4.01 -28.13
CA ALA A 629 -15.52 5.43 -27.93
C ALA A 629 -16.51 6.04 -26.92
N THR A 630 -17.80 5.79 -27.09
CA THR A 630 -18.87 6.36 -26.26
C THR A 630 -18.76 5.86 -24.83
N LEU A 631 -18.61 4.54 -24.65
CA LEU A 631 -18.52 3.94 -23.32
C LEU A 631 -17.19 4.29 -22.63
N GLY A 632 -16.09 4.37 -23.39
CA GLY A 632 -14.80 4.82 -22.88
C GLY A 632 -14.83 6.27 -22.41
N ILE A 633 -15.40 7.18 -23.20
CA ILE A 633 -15.57 8.59 -22.83
C ILE A 633 -16.49 8.70 -21.61
N TYR A 634 -17.60 7.98 -21.60
CA TYR A 634 -18.53 7.95 -20.47
C TYR A 634 -17.84 7.56 -19.16
N LEU A 635 -17.08 6.46 -19.16
CA LEU A 635 -16.35 6.00 -17.99
C LEU A 635 -15.24 6.95 -17.58
N LEU A 636 -14.52 7.54 -18.54
CA LEU A 636 -13.49 8.52 -18.24
C LEU A 636 -14.08 9.77 -17.57
N VAL A 637 -15.22 10.26 -18.06
CA VAL A 637 -15.93 11.40 -17.44
C VAL A 637 -16.39 11.05 -16.03
N LEU A 638 -16.97 9.86 -15.83
CA LEU A 638 -17.36 9.41 -14.49
C LEU A 638 -16.16 9.28 -13.55
N PHE A 639 -15.06 8.70 -14.02
CA PHE A 639 -13.82 8.57 -13.26
C PHE A 639 -13.28 9.95 -12.84
N VAL A 640 -13.13 10.88 -13.79
CA VAL A 640 -12.64 12.24 -13.49
C VAL A 640 -13.59 12.97 -12.54
N ALA A 641 -14.91 12.90 -12.76
CA ALA A 641 -15.89 13.50 -11.88
C ALA A 641 -15.84 12.88 -10.46
N SER A 642 -15.66 11.57 -10.37
CA SER A 642 -15.50 10.83 -9.11
C SER A 642 -14.27 11.29 -8.34
N VAL A 643 -13.13 11.41 -9.03
CA VAL A 643 -11.87 11.91 -8.48
C VAL A 643 -12.04 13.34 -7.97
N VAL A 644 -12.63 14.23 -8.78
CA VAL A 644 -12.88 15.63 -8.38
C VAL A 644 -13.79 15.69 -7.14
N LEU A 645 -14.86 14.90 -7.12
CA LEU A 645 -15.79 14.82 -5.99
C LEU A 645 -15.12 14.30 -4.72
N ALA A 646 -14.33 13.23 -4.83
CA ALA A 646 -13.69 12.56 -3.69
C ALA A 646 -12.64 13.44 -3.03
N TRP A 647 -11.81 14.11 -3.84
CA TRP A 647 -10.58 14.72 -3.36
C TRP A 647 -10.67 16.24 -3.18
N PHE A 648 -11.58 16.91 -3.89
CA PHE A 648 -11.67 18.38 -3.85
C PHE A 648 -13.02 18.87 -3.32
N VAL A 649 -14.14 18.28 -3.77
CA VAL A 649 -15.48 18.81 -3.43
C VAL A 649 -15.96 18.35 -2.05
N ARG A 650 -15.97 17.04 -1.79
CA ARG A 650 -16.47 16.50 -0.50
C ARG A 650 -15.64 17.00 0.69
N PRO A 651 -14.29 17.02 0.64
CA PRO A 651 -13.51 17.55 1.75
C PRO A 651 -13.76 19.04 2.02
N ALA A 652 -13.98 19.86 0.98
CA ALA A 652 -14.27 21.29 1.12
C ALA A 652 -15.65 21.59 1.74
N ARG A 653 -16.58 20.63 1.73
CA ARG A 653 -17.95 20.77 2.27
C ARG A 653 -18.08 20.34 3.73
N VAL A 654 -17.06 19.74 4.33
CA VAL A 654 -17.04 19.42 5.76
C VAL A 654 -16.68 20.71 6.50
N PRO A 655 -17.59 21.33 7.28
CA PRO A 655 -17.25 22.50 8.07
C PRO A 655 -16.11 22.15 9.04
N ALA A 656 -15.22 23.09 9.33
CA ALA A 656 -14.03 22.91 10.17
C ALA A 656 -14.29 22.46 11.64
N GLY A 657 -15.51 22.04 11.99
CA GLY A 657 -15.90 21.50 13.29
C GLY A 657 -16.78 20.23 13.26
N ALA A 658 -17.11 19.67 12.09
CA ALA A 658 -17.91 18.42 12.02
C ALA A 658 -17.01 17.23 11.65
N GLY A 659 -16.73 16.39 12.65
CA GLY A 659 -15.84 15.24 12.53
C GLY A 659 -16.25 14.23 11.48
N ARG A 660 -15.24 13.55 10.92
CA ARG A 660 -15.36 12.36 10.08
C ARG A 660 -16.15 11.28 10.84
N SER A 661 -17.45 11.21 10.58
CA SER A 661 -18.23 9.99 10.78
C SER A 661 -18.22 9.26 9.45
N THR A 662 -17.51 8.15 9.38
CA THR A 662 -17.70 7.14 8.33
C THR A 662 -18.02 5.83 9.04
N THR A 663 -19.31 5.62 9.24
CA THR A 663 -19.94 4.33 9.48
C THR A 663 -19.77 3.42 8.27
N ILE A 664 -19.29 2.20 8.56
CA ILE A 664 -19.32 0.90 7.84
C ILE A 664 -18.59 0.85 6.51
#